data_AF-A0A3Q0KGQ6-F1
#
_entry.id   AF-A0A3Q0KGQ6-F1
#
_cell.length_a   1.000
_cell.length_b   1.000
_cell.length_c   1.000
_cell.angle_alpha   90.00
_cell.angle_beta   90.00
_cell.angle_gamma   90.00
#
_symmetry.space_group_name_H-M   'P 1'
#
loop_
_entity.id
_entity.type
_entity.pdbx_description
1 polymer ?
#
loop_
_entity_poly.entity_id
_entity_poly.type
_entity_poly.pdbx_seq_one_letter_code
_entity_poly.pdbx_strand_id
1 'polypeptide(L)'
;MSLELYTKRLNEIVRPSGDVKEQLLSAIKDIEAKIEYLKEIIFLSENCEISHFCHASEDLKVRMEKLFEGVSKNQEQMMGLLPKVSPLHDVAYPVIQECEALTKQLRILEFAEHLSFLESGVLSARIINDKDTLIGSIKQYFSFLNTQLSTDPDILPSILEQSQQHETCLDSLSYLMTDFECLLKKLNFPVIISEVLEERGLQTWCDDDLQLFSNDFQALSTFDISHLNILISKPLLVDICFPMHIILAPMEKRFRYHFFGSQKTNRIDMPEWYMSQVLQWIRTNDYFVTVVDRDFISDKDNTPVSVRLQLMRGLVTLLLDKLHYDLGLSAFMPVRFGCQFQMRRSNSEIESCPMDSNPGNSSSSELLENAQNFSHLIDVILQTDAKLTQLAYPNDYPKPSDVLSHPKVFSRWLLLEQCLASDRLKLVLGNFSSWSVVDETEKRPQCVDDFIALLHAVGFRSRQLSDKISRARFVQIQLNLIREFFNYIVLSARRKFENDDLNDLGQSKNKSEVSNAKTTMFGSLFSARSRSPDASSETKKISIINQLFNCFVDGIGQQLSSRWIIVLNAIKCLHDVMLEWANDQYYVTFWEDLSTRALLQFGDPWLIDIGLCPLVTDRIVKESEQNEHENETFDELHSSNTYLGLHGGVFTQMLRLYDGEIKNMLKETVDLTLTDLKSKSLVYVYATDHWLRASSVSGYLSNTKSELSNLMMSTNASAFFLALRDWLYHLSESLHPKLFTHIWKEIASQLDDYLYNELILSNRFSPLGAAQLRFDLTNYLYPMFSLYTERPEPYFFQIRDACVLLNLLRGTAELLKETIIESVNSQQKHDNDPLGPLLELGVYRLTPEEALRILSLRAVLE
;
A
#
# COMPACT_ATOMS: atom_id res chain seq x y z
N MET A 1 30.74 23.35 -24.71
CA MET A 1 29.84 23.69 -23.58
C MET A 1 29.40 25.13 -23.79
N SER A 2 28.11 25.35 -23.99
CA SER A 2 27.54 26.57 -24.60
C SER A 2 27.63 27.77 -23.67
N LEU A 3 27.78 28.97 -24.25
CA LEU A 3 27.73 30.23 -23.53
C LEU A 3 26.42 30.34 -22.72
N GLU A 4 25.29 29.88 -23.29
CA GLU A 4 23.96 29.87 -22.67
C GLU A 4 23.91 29.17 -21.32
N LEU A 5 24.61 28.04 -21.16
CA LEU A 5 24.64 27.31 -19.90
C LEU A 5 25.36 28.12 -18.81
N TYR A 6 26.44 28.80 -19.17
CA TYR A 6 27.14 29.70 -18.25
C TYR A 6 26.29 30.91 -17.90
N THR A 7 25.55 31.47 -18.85
CA THR A 7 24.66 32.62 -18.60
C THR A 7 23.50 32.24 -17.68
N LYS A 8 22.83 31.10 -17.91
CA LYS A 8 21.78 30.57 -17.01
C LYS A 8 22.32 30.42 -15.58
N ARG A 9 23.48 29.78 -15.44
CA ARG A 9 24.11 29.54 -14.13
C ARG A 9 24.57 30.83 -13.43
N LEU A 10 25.07 31.81 -14.20
CA LEU A 10 25.40 33.14 -13.67
C LEU A 10 24.15 33.86 -13.16
N ASN A 11 23.04 33.79 -13.90
CA ASN A 11 21.77 34.40 -13.49
C ASN A 11 21.16 33.72 -12.25
N GLU A 12 21.35 32.41 -12.07
CA GLU A 12 20.94 31.70 -10.85
C GLU A 12 21.73 32.15 -9.61
N ILE A 13 23.04 32.39 -9.78
CA ILE A 13 23.93 32.83 -8.71
C ILE A 13 23.69 34.31 -8.36
N VAL A 14 23.47 35.16 -9.36
CA VAL A 14 23.31 36.61 -9.22
C VAL A 14 21.83 36.94 -9.01
N ARG A 15 21.37 36.92 -7.76
CA ARG A 15 20.00 37.28 -7.37
C ARG A 15 19.87 38.79 -7.14
N PRO A 16 18.71 39.41 -7.44
CA PRO A 16 18.55 40.87 -7.46
C PRO A 16 18.65 41.58 -6.11
N SER A 17 18.70 40.87 -4.98
CA SER A 17 18.54 41.45 -3.63
C SER A 17 19.74 41.30 -2.69
N GLY A 18 20.95 41.07 -3.21
CA GLY A 18 22.18 41.01 -2.40
C GLY A 18 23.37 41.65 -3.09
N ASP A 19 24.47 41.88 -2.35
CA ASP A 19 25.73 42.30 -2.96
C ASP A 19 26.19 41.21 -3.93
N VAL A 20 26.01 41.45 -5.22
CA VAL A 20 26.37 40.55 -6.31
C VAL A 20 27.83 40.09 -6.18
N LYS A 21 28.70 40.94 -5.64
CA LYS A 21 30.10 40.60 -5.38
C LYS A 21 30.22 39.48 -4.35
N GLU A 22 29.49 39.52 -3.24
CA GLU A 22 29.51 38.46 -2.23
C GLU A 22 28.91 37.15 -2.77
N GLN A 23 27.82 37.23 -3.54
CA GLN A 23 27.19 36.04 -4.14
C GLN A 23 28.13 35.35 -5.14
N LEU A 24 28.79 36.11 -6.00
CA LEU A 24 29.79 35.59 -6.93
C LEU A 24 31.00 35.02 -6.20
N LEU A 25 31.50 35.70 -5.15
CA LEU A 25 32.61 35.19 -4.33
C LEU A 25 32.24 33.89 -3.60
N SER A 26 31.00 33.74 -3.12
CA SER A 26 30.50 32.51 -2.52
C SER A 26 30.44 31.37 -3.53
N ALA A 27 29.89 31.62 -4.73
CA ALA A 27 29.81 30.61 -5.77
C ALA A 27 31.20 30.20 -6.29
N ILE A 28 32.14 31.14 -6.40
CA ILE A 28 33.54 30.83 -6.72
C ILE A 28 34.13 29.92 -5.64
N LYS A 29 33.94 30.21 -4.35
CA LYS A 29 34.40 29.35 -3.25
C LYS A 29 33.79 27.94 -3.30
N ASP A 30 32.50 27.81 -3.60
CA ASP A 30 31.84 26.51 -3.71
C ASP A 30 32.38 25.69 -4.90
N ILE A 31 32.65 26.35 -6.03
CA ILE A 31 33.26 25.71 -7.20
C ILE A 31 34.71 25.31 -6.90
N GLU A 32 35.48 26.18 -6.25
CA GLU A 32 36.84 25.87 -5.78
C GLU A 32 36.84 24.66 -4.85
N ALA A 33 35.90 24.57 -3.90
CA ALA A 33 35.76 23.42 -3.00
C ALA A 33 35.40 22.12 -3.76
N LYS A 34 34.49 22.18 -4.74
CA LYS A 34 34.16 21.02 -5.59
C LYS A 34 35.33 20.57 -6.45
N ILE A 35 36.10 21.51 -7.00
CA ILE A 35 37.33 21.22 -7.75
C ILE A 35 38.36 20.56 -6.83
N GLU A 36 38.52 21.05 -5.61
CA GLU A 36 39.44 20.48 -4.63
C GLU A 36 39.04 19.05 -4.25
N TYR A 37 37.75 18.78 -4.02
CA TYR A 37 37.23 17.42 -3.78
C TYR A 37 37.44 16.48 -4.99
N LEU A 38 37.21 16.96 -6.21
CA LEU A 38 37.48 16.18 -7.42
C LEU A 38 38.99 15.92 -7.61
N LYS A 39 39.86 16.87 -7.26
CA LYS A 39 41.31 16.65 -7.20
C LYS A 39 41.65 15.60 -6.15
N GLU A 40 41.03 15.62 -4.98
CA GLU A 40 41.23 14.61 -3.94
C GLU A 40 40.88 13.20 -4.43
N ILE A 41 39.81 13.06 -5.22
CA ILE A 41 39.44 11.79 -5.88
C ILE A 41 40.45 11.42 -6.99
N ILE A 42 40.76 12.34 -7.91
CA ILE A 42 41.62 12.09 -9.07
C ILE A 42 43.06 11.78 -8.66
N PHE A 43 43.61 12.50 -7.68
CA PHE A 43 44.94 12.25 -7.15
C PHE A 43 44.97 11.12 -6.12
N LEU A 44 43.82 10.46 -5.84
CA LEU A 44 43.70 9.43 -4.81
C LEU A 44 44.34 9.87 -3.49
N SER A 45 44.04 11.12 -3.08
CA SER A 45 44.52 11.66 -1.80
C SER A 45 44.14 10.74 -0.64
N GLU A 46 44.95 10.73 0.42
CA GLU A 46 44.91 9.72 1.49
C GLU A 46 43.54 9.53 2.17
N ASN A 47 42.61 10.49 2.04
CA ASN A 47 41.30 10.48 2.70
C ASN A 47 40.11 10.06 1.81
N CYS A 48 40.33 9.63 0.56
CA CYS A 48 39.23 9.21 -0.32
C CYS A 48 38.81 7.74 -0.09
N GLU A 49 37.51 7.43 0.03
CA GLU A 49 37.00 6.06 0.16
C GLU A 49 37.48 5.12 -0.96
N ILE A 50 37.65 5.65 -2.18
CA ILE A 50 38.15 4.89 -3.34
C ILE A 50 39.64 4.55 -3.17
N SER A 51 40.43 5.44 -2.56
CA SER A 51 41.84 5.20 -2.23
C SER A 51 41.99 4.00 -1.28
N HIS A 52 41.14 3.90 -0.25
CA HIS A 52 41.12 2.75 0.65
C HIS A 52 40.83 1.44 -0.08
N PHE A 53 39.86 1.41 -1.01
CA PHE A 53 39.55 0.22 -1.79
C PHE A 53 40.71 -0.19 -2.72
N CYS A 54 41.33 0.78 -3.40
CA CYS A 54 42.50 0.53 -4.25
C CYS A 54 43.70 0.01 -3.45
N HIS A 55 44.00 0.60 -2.30
CA HIS A 55 45.08 0.14 -1.42
C HIS A 55 44.80 -1.26 -0.83
N ALA A 56 43.56 -1.56 -0.44
CA ALA A 56 43.19 -2.89 0.04
C ALA A 56 43.33 -3.96 -1.06
N SER A 57 43.01 -3.62 -2.30
CA SER A 57 43.19 -4.50 -3.46
C SER A 57 44.67 -4.78 -3.77
N GLU A 58 45.52 -3.74 -3.76
CA GLU A 58 46.96 -3.92 -3.99
C GLU A 58 47.62 -4.70 -2.84
N ASP A 59 47.22 -4.46 -1.59
CA ASP A 59 47.69 -5.23 -0.43
C ASP A 59 47.26 -6.71 -0.50
N LEU A 60 46.03 -7.00 -0.97
CA LEU A 60 45.58 -8.36 -1.24
C LEU A 60 46.44 -9.04 -2.32
N LYS A 61 46.74 -8.33 -3.41
CA LYS A 61 47.59 -8.84 -4.49
C LYS A 61 49.00 -9.17 -4.01
N VAL A 62 49.64 -8.27 -3.25
CA VAL A 62 50.98 -8.51 -2.67
C VAL A 62 50.97 -9.70 -1.69
N ARG A 63 49.89 -9.87 -0.91
CA ARG A 63 49.72 -11.06 -0.06
C ARG A 63 49.59 -12.34 -0.88
N MET A 64 48.84 -12.31 -1.98
CA MET A 64 48.71 -13.46 -2.89
C MET A 64 50.06 -13.83 -3.52
N GLU A 65 50.83 -12.85 -4.01
CA GLU A 65 52.17 -13.09 -4.58
C GLU A 65 53.12 -13.72 -3.55
N LYS A 66 53.13 -13.23 -2.30
CA LYS A 66 53.91 -13.86 -1.22
C LYS A 66 53.44 -15.28 -0.88
N LEU A 67 52.13 -15.55 -0.93
CA LEU A 67 51.58 -16.89 -0.73
C LEU A 67 52.01 -17.83 -1.86
N PHE A 68 51.96 -17.39 -3.11
CA PHE A 68 52.42 -18.19 -4.25
C PHE A 68 53.91 -18.52 -4.17
N GLU A 69 54.76 -17.54 -3.85
CA GLU A 69 56.20 -17.76 -3.63
C GLU A 69 56.44 -18.75 -2.47
N GLY A 70 55.67 -18.62 -1.39
CA GLY A 70 55.71 -19.54 -0.25
C GLY A 70 55.29 -20.98 -0.62
N VAL A 71 54.24 -21.14 -1.43
CA VAL A 71 53.76 -22.44 -1.91
C VAL A 71 54.80 -23.08 -2.83
N SER A 72 55.37 -22.34 -3.78
CA SER A 72 56.43 -22.85 -4.67
C SER A 72 57.65 -23.32 -3.90
N LYS A 73 58.09 -22.53 -2.90
CA LYS A 73 59.21 -22.92 -2.03
C LYS A 73 58.90 -24.17 -1.19
N ASN A 74 57.68 -24.27 -0.66
CA ASN A 74 57.24 -25.45 0.09
C ASN A 74 57.14 -26.70 -0.80
N GLN A 75 56.70 -26.54 -2.06
CA GLN A 75 56.64 -27.63 -3.03
C GLN A 75 58.03 -28.17 -3.37
N GLU A 76 59.02 -27.29 -3.59
CA GLU A 76 60.41 -27.71 -3.82
C GLU A 76 61.00 -28.45 -2.60
N GLN A 77 60.75 -27.94 -1.39
CA GLN A 77 61.17 -28.62 -0.16
C GLN A 77 60.51 -30.01 -0.02
N MET A 78 59.22 -30.12 -0.34
CA MET A 78 58.48 -31.38 -0.30
C MET A 78 59.03 -32.39 -1.31
N MET A 79 59.34 -31.95 -2.54
CA MET A 79 59.97 -32.79 -3.56
C MET A 79 61.36 -33.30 -3.15
N GLY A 80 62.13 -32.48 -2.43
CA GLY A 80 63.43 -32.89 -1.89
C GLY A 80 63.33 -33.89 -0.72
N LEU A 81 62.23 -33.88 0.04
CA LEU A 81 61.98 -34.80 1.16
C LEU A 81 61.33 -36.12 0.72
N LEU A 82 60.55 -36.13 -0.36
CA LEU A 82 59.85 -37.30 -0.88
C LEU A 82 60.72 -38.58 -0.95
N PRO A 83 61.94 -38.56 -1.55
CA PRO A 83 62.79 -39.76 -1.62
C PRO A 83 63.32 -40.22 -0.25
N LYS A 84 63.38 -39.34 0.76
CA LYS A 84 63.77 -39.72 2.13
C LYS A 84 62.61 -40.32 2.92
N VAL A 85 61.38 -39.87 2.64
CA VAL A 85 60.17 -40.29 3.35
C VAL A 85 59.54 -41.53 2.72
N SER A 86 59.66 -41.75 1.41
CA SER A 86 59.06 -42.90 0.71
C SER A 86 59.35 -44.24 1.39
N PRO A 87 60.61 -44.60 1.75
CA PRO A 87 60.88 -45.91 2.37
C PRO A 87 60.25 -46.04 3.76
N LEU A 88 60.15 -44.93 4.51
CA LEU A 88 59.50 -44.86 5.81
C LEU A 88 57.98 -45.02 5.66
N HIS A 89 57.39 -44.34 4.67
CA HIS A 89 55.98 -44.48 4.33
C HIS A 89 55.63 -45.91 3.92
N ASP A 90 56.44 -46.54 3.07
CA ASP A 90 56.20 -47.90 2.57
C ASP A 90 56.16 -48.95 3.69
N VAL A 91 56.87 -48.72 4.80
CA VAL A 91 56.86 -49.59 5.99
C VAL A 91 55.78 -49.19 6.98
N ALA A 92 55.60 -47.88 7.24
CA ALA A 92 54.67 -47.39 8.26
C ALA A 92 53.21 -47.43 7.81
N TYR A 93 52.93 -47.14 6.53
CA TYR A 93 51.57 -47.02 6.02
C TYR A 93 50.74 -48.32 6.15
N PRO A 94 51.26 -49.52 5.81
CA PRO A 94 50.53 -50.77 6.03
C PRO A 94 50.21 -51.01 7.52
N VAL A 95 51.15 -50.69 8.42
CA VAL A 95 50.94 -50.84 9.87
C VAL A 95 49.89 -49.84 10.38
N ILE A 96 49.92 -48.60 9.90
CA ILE A 96 48.91 -47.59 10.22
C ILE A 96 47.52 -48.07 9.75
N GLN A 97 47.41 -48.62 8.53
CA GLN A 97 46.14 -49.17 8.02
C GLN A 97 45.62 -50.33 8.87
N GLU A 98 46.50 -51.23 9.33
CA GLU A 98 46.14 -52.33 10.23
C GLU A 98 45.69 -51.80 11.60
N CYS A 99 46.40 -50.82 12.16
CA CYS A 99 46.02 -50.16 13.42
C CYS A 99 44.67 -49.44 13.30
N GLU A 100 44.40 -48.75 12.18
CA GLU A 100 43.12 -48.10 11.91
C GLU A 100 41.99 -49.15 11.81
N ALA A 101 42.23 -50.28 11.14
CA ALA A 101 41.26 -51.37 11.05
C ALA A 101 40.95 -52.01 12.41
N LEU A 102 41.97 -52.27 13.24
CA LEU A 102 41.81 -52.79 14.60
C LEU A 102 41.09 -51.77 15.51
N THR A 103 41.41 -50.48 15.38
CA THR A 103 40.74 -49.41 16.13
C THR A 103 39.25 -49.36 15.81
N LYS A 104 38.87 -49.50 14.53
CA LYS A 104 37.46 -49.59 14.11
C LYS A 104 36.77 -50.82 14.70
N GLN A 105 37.40 -51.99 14.66
CA GLN A 105 36.84 -53.22 15.23
C GLN A 105 36.64 -53.13 16.74
N LEU A 106 37.63 -52.61 17.46
CA LEU A 106 37.57 -52.40 18.91
C LEU A 106 36.42 -51.44 19.27
N ARG A 107 36.27 -50.34 18.52
CA ARG A 107 35.16 -49.39 18.69
C ARG A 107 33.78 -50.03 18.49
N ILE A 108 33.62 -50.91 17.50
CA ILE A 108 32.36 -51.65 17.25
C ILE A 108 32.05 -52.60 18.41
N LEU A 109 33.06 -53.30 18.96
CA LEU A 109 32.90 -54.19 20.10
C LEU A 109 32.53 -53.44 21.38
N GLU A 110 33.23 -52.33 21.68
CA GLU A 110 32.90 -51.46 22.81
C GLU A 110 31.47 -50.90 22.70
N PHE A 111 31.08 -50.48 21.49
CA PHE A 111 29.71 -50.04 21.21
C PHE A 111 28.68 -51.14 21.52
N ALA A 112 28.91 -52.37 21.04
CA ALA A 112 28.02 -53.51 21.28
C ALA A 112 27.92 -53.88 22.77
N GLU A 113 29.03 -53.85 23.51
CA GLU A 113 29.06 -54.12 24.95
C GLU A 113 28.24 -53.07 25.72
N HIS A 114 28.49 -51.78 25.46
CA HIS A 114 27.72 -50.70 26.08
C HIS A 114 26.23 -50.76 25.74
N LEU A 115 25.89 -51.09 24.50
CA LEU A 115 24.50 -51.22 24.07
C LEU A 115 23.80 -52.39 24.78
N SER A 116 24.49 -53.52 24.97
CA SER A 116 23.97 -54.66 25.74
C SER A 116 23.74 -54.31 27.22
N PHE A 117 24.63 -53.51 27.82
CA PHE A 117 24.47 -53.03 29.19
C PHE A 117 23.23 -52.13 29.33
N LEU A 118 23.01 -51.20 28.39
CA LEU A 118 21.85 -50.32 28.39
C LEU A 118 20.54 -51.09 28.16
N GLU A 119 20.53 -52.06 27.24
CA GLU A 119 19.40 -52.97 27.03
C GLU A 119 19.07 -53.76 28.30
N SER A 120 20.06 -54.30 29.00
CA SER A 120 19.86 -54.99 30.29
C SER A 120 19.20 -54.08 31.33
N GLY A 121 19.53 -52.78 31.34
CA GLY A 121 18.87 -51.78 32.16
C GLY A 121 17.39 -51.62 31.81
N VAL A 122 17.07 -51.49 30.52
CA VAL A 122 15.69 -51.40 30.01
C VAL A 122 14.88 -52.65 30.38
N LEU A 123 15.43 -53.85 30.16
CA LEU A 123 14.78 -55.11 30.50
C LEU A 123 14.54 -55.24 32.01
N SER A 124 15.53 -54.90 32.83
CA SER A 124 15.42 -54.97 34.28
C SER A 124 14.32 -54.04 34.81
N ALA A 125 14.28 -52.80 34.32
CA ALA A 125 13.23 -51.84 34.68
C ALA A 125 11.84 -52.31 34.23
N ARG A 126 11.73 -52.89 33.03
CA ARG A 126 10.48 -53.48 32.51
C ARG A 126 10.00 -54.67 33.33
N ILE A 127 10.90 -55.54 33.79
CA ILE A 127 10.56 -56.70 34.64
C ILE A 127 10.08 -56.25 36.02
N ILE A 128 10.74 -55.24 36.61
CA ILE A 128 10.37 -54.67 37.92
C ILE A 128 9.06 -53.87 37.83
N ASN A 129 8.63 -53.51 36.61
CA ASN A 129 7.46 -52.68 36.33
C ASN A 129 7.55 -51.28 36.97
N ASP A 130 8.76 -50.73 37.01
CA ASP A 130 9.02 -49.37 37.47
C ASP A 130 9.14 -48.44 36.25
N LYS A 131 8.10 -47.61 36.05
CA LYS A 131 7.97 -46.76 34.86
C LYS A 131 9.02 -45.65 34.81
N ASP A 132 9.37 -45.07 35.95
CA ASP A 132 10.32 -43.95 36.00
C ASP A 132 11.73 -44.41 35.62
N THR A 133 12.16 -45.55 36.17
CA THR A 133 13.45 -46.15 35.78
C THR A 133 13.43 -46.70 34.36
N LEU A 134 12.28 -47.18 33.86
CA LEU A 134 12.14 -47.60 32.48
C LEU A 134 12.31 -46.42 31.51
N ILE A 135 11.63 -45.29 31.76
CA ILE A 135 11.77 -44.07 30.97
C ILE A 135 13.21 -43.56 31.02
N GLY A 136 13.82 -43.53 32.20
CA GLY A 136 15.23 -43.16 32.37
C GLY A 136 16.18 -44.05 31.55
N SER A 137 15.97 -45.37 31.59
CA SER A 137 16.80 -46.34 30.86
C SER A 137 16.65 -46.19 29.34
N ILE A 138 15.43 -46.03 28.84
CA ILE A 138 15.16 -45.80 27.41
C ILE A 138 15.80 -44.48 26.95
N LYS A 139 15.71 -43.40 27.75
CA LYS A 139 16.36 -42.12 27.42
C LYS A 139 17.87 -42.24 27.34
N GLN A 140 18.50 -42.95 28.28
CA GLN A 140 19.93 -43.20 28.25
C GLN A 140 20.33 -44.00 27.00
N TYR A 141 19.53 -45.01 26.64
CA TYR A 141 19.71 -45.80 25.43
C TYR A 141 19.72 -44.93 24.17
N PHE A 142 18.67 -44.14 23.94
CA PHE A 142 18.57 -43.26 22.76
C PHE A 142 19.57 -42.10 22.77
N SER A 143 19.88 -41.53 23.95
CA SER A 143 20.89 -40.49 24.08
C SER A 143 22.29 -41.02 23.75
N PHE A 144 22.60 -42.27 24.14
CA PHE A 144 23.86 -42.91 23.77
C PHE A 144 23.96 -43.04 22.25
N LEU A 145 22.92 -43.55 21.58
CA LEU A 145 22.89 -43.66 20.12
C LEU A 145 23.10 -42.31 19.43
N ASN A 146 22.40 -41.27 19.87
CA ASN A 146 22.57 -39.94 19.31
C ASN A 146 23.98 -39.37 19.53
N THR A 147 24.57 -39.62 20.70
CA THR A 147 25.95 -39.20 21.01
C THR A 147 26.95 -39.91 20.08
N GLN A 148 26.79 -41.22 19.87
CA GLN A 148 27.66 -41.99 18.98
C GLN A 148 27.54 -41.50 17.53
N LEU A 149 26.32 -41.31 17.02
CA LEU A 149 26.05 -40.76 15.67
C LEU A 149 26.58 -39.34 15.48
N SER A 150 26.53 -38.51 16.52
CA SER A 150 27.09 -37.15 16.48
C SER A 150 28.62 -37.15 16.45
N THR A 151 29.25 -38.14 17.09
CA THR A 151 30.72 -38.29 17.08
C THR A 151 31.26 -38.94 15.82
N ASP A 152 30.48 -39.84 15.20
CA ASP A 152 30.85 -40.54 13.99
C ASP A 152 29.59 -40.97 13.21
N PRO A 153 29.18 -40.21 12.17
CA PRO A 153 27.99 -40.52 11.39
C PRO A 153 28.12 -41.82 10.56
N ASP A 154 29.33 -42.31 10.33
CA ASP A 154 29.58 -43.52 9.54
C ASP A 154 29.21 -44.81 10.30
N ILE A 155 28.91 -44.73 11.60
CA ILE A 155 28.52 -45.88 12.44
C ILE A 155 27.05 -46.28 12.21
N LEU A 156 26.21 -45.43 11.59
CA LEU A 156 24.77 -45.70 11.41
C LEU A 156 24.47 -47.11 10.85
N PRO A 157 25.16 -47.62 9.80
CA PRO A 157 24.94 -48.99 9.32
C PRO A 157 25.20 -50.05 10.40
N SER A 158 26.28 -49.91 11.19
CA SER A 158 26.62 -50.81 12.29
C SER A 158 25.63 -50.74 13.45
N ILE A 159 25.00 -49.57 13.68
CA ILE A 159 23.87 -49.44 14.62
C ILE A 159 22.70 -50.29 14.12
N LEU A 160 22.29 -50.11 12.86
CA LEU A 160 21.15 -50.82 12.29
C LEU A 160 21.36 -52.35 12.19
N GLU A 161 22.61 -52.84 12.20
CA GLU A 161 22.93 -54.28 12.27
C GLU A 161 22.53 -54.94 13.61
N GLN A 162 22.47 -54.18 14.71
CA GLN A 162 22.12 -54.68 16.05
C GLN A 162 20.61 -54.69 16.31
N SER A 163 19.85 -55.34 15.42
CA SER A 163 18.39 -55.22 15.38
C SER A 163 17.66 -55.74 16.62
N GLN A 164 18.15 -56.81 17.24
CA GLN A 164 17.46 -57.43 18.37
C GLN A 164 17.39 -56.49 19.58
N GLN A 165 18.50 -55.85 19.93
CA GLN A 165 18.56 -54.96 21.08
C GLN A 165 17.72 -53.70 20.87
N HIS A 166 17.70 -53.19 19.64
CA HIS A 166 16.86 -52.07 19.24
C HIS A 166 15.38 -52.42 19.31
N GLU A 167 14.97 -53.61 18.84
CA GLU A 167 13.61 -54.12 18.94
C GLU A 167 13.16 -54.22 20.41
N THR A 168 13.99 -54.75 21.32
CA THR A 168 13.71 -54.79 22.76
C THR A 168 13.39 -53.41 23.33
N CYS A 169 14.18 -52.39 22.97
CA CYS A 169 13.98 -51.03 23.42
C CYS A 169 12.69 -50.41 22.85
N LEU A 170 12.41 -50.63 21.55
CA LEU A 170 11.18 -50.16 20.90
C LEU A 170 9.92 -50.85 21.42
N ASP A 171 9.99 -52.14 21.77
CA ASP A 171 8.90 -52.88 22.42
C ASP A 171 8.61 -52.33 23.83
N SER A 172 9.66 -51.92 24.54
CA SER A 172 9.53 -51.33 25.87
C SER A 172 8.95 -49.91 25.82
N LEU A 173 9.29 -49.14 24.78
CA LEU A 173 8.62 -47.88 24.46
C LEU A 173 7.15 -48.10 24.09
N SER A 174 6.86 -49.11 23.26
CA SER A 174 5.49 -49.48 22.87
C SER A 174 4.63 -49.92 24.06
N TYR A 175 5.25 -50.54 25.08
CA TYR A 175 4.60 -50.86 26.35
C TYR A 175 4.14 -49.59 27.10
N LEU A 176 5.03 -48.60 27.28
CA LEU A 176 4.69 -47.32 27.91
C LEU A 176 3.57 -46.59 27.17
N MET A 177 3.58 -46.67 25.84
CA MET A 177 2.53 -46.09 25.02
C MET A 177 1.19 -46.77 25.17
N THR A 178 1.16 -48.10 25.15
CA THR A 178 -0.08 -48.88 25.30
C THR A 178 -0.72 -48.59 26.66
N ASP A 179 0.10 -48.45 27.70
CA ASP A 179 -0.34 -48.07 29.03
C ASP A 179 -0.93 -46.63 29.05
N PHE A 180 -0.26 -45.66 28.42
CA PHE A 180 -0.81 -44.32 28.27
C PHE A 180 -2.11 -44.30 27.44
N GLU A 181 -2.21 -45.09 26.37
CA GLU A 181 -3.45 -45.27 25.60
C GLU A 181 -4.60 -45.86 26.45
N CYS A 182 -4.29 -46.77 27.38
CA CYS A 182 -5.26 -47.29 28.33
C CYS A 182 -5.78 -46.19 29.26
N LEU A 183 -4.91 -45.31 29.74
CA LEU A 183 -5.30 -44.14 30.53
C LEU A 183 -6.16 -43.15 29.72
N LEU A 184 -5.77 -42.85 28.49
CA LEU A 184 -6.53 -42.01 27.55
C LEU A 184 -7.96 -42.54 27.33
N LYS A 185 -8.10 -43.86 27.15
CA LYS A 185 -9.41 -44.53 27.03
C LYS A 185 -10.25 -44.39 28.31
N LYS A 186 -9.64 -44.53 29.49
CA LYS A 186 -10.33 -44.34 30.78
C LYS A 186 -10.86 -42.90 30.92
N LEU A 187 -10.05 -41.91 30.52
CA LEU A 187 -10.39 -40.49 30.55
C LEU A 187 -11.35 -40.05 29.44
N ASN A 188 -11.63 -40.91 28.45
CA ASN A 188 -12.33 -40.58 27.21
C ASN A 188 -11.69 -39.38 26.47
N PHE A 189 -10.35 -39.32 26.45
CA PHE A 189 -9.57 -38.24 25.83
C PHE A 189 -8.65 -38.81 24.72
N PRO A 190 -8.48 -38.13 23.57
CA PRO A 190 -9.18 -36.91 23.17
C PRO A 190 -10.65 -37.18 22.82
N VAL A 191 -11.49 -36.17 23.00
CA VAL A 191 -12.88 -36.22 22.61
C VAL A 191 -12.97 -36.05 21.08
N ILE A 192 -13.33 -37.15 20.42
CA ILE A 192 -13.61 -37.18 18.98
C ILE A 192 -15.12 -37.32 18.81
N ILE A 193 -15.81 -36.21 18.49
CA ILE A 193 -17.26 -36.23 18.26
C ILE A 193 -17.57 -37.18 17.10
N SER A 194 -18.28 -38.27 17.38
CA SER A 194 -18.98 -39.11 16.40
C SER A 194 -20.46 -38.76 16.43
N GLU A 195 -21.15 -38.93 15.29
CA GLU A 195 -22.59 -38.63 15.11
C GLU A 195 -23.53 -39.40 16.06
N VAL A 196 -23.00 -40.34 16.85
CA VAL A 196 -23.73 -41.02 17.92
C VAL A 196 -23.74 -40.12 19.17
N LEU A 197 -24.64 -39.14 19.17
CA LEU A 197 -25.09 -38.40 20.35
C LEU A 197 -25.88 -39.37 21.25
N GLU A 198 -25.18 -40.05 22.16
CA GLU A 198 -25.79 -40.51 23.40
C GLU A 198 -25.39 -39.52 24.52
N GLU A 199 -26.43 -38.91 25.08
CA GLU A 199 -26.54 -38.14 26.32
C GLU A 199 -25.28 -38.13 27.20
N ARG A 200 -24.34 -37.24 26.90
CA ARG A 200 -23.11 -37.11 27.69
C ARG A 200 -23.33 -36.08 28.79
N GLY A 201 -23.62 -36.56 30.00
CA GLY A 201 -23.59 -35.75 31.22
C GLY A 201 -22.23 -35.06 31.39
N LEU A 202 -22.16 -33.99 32.20
CA LEU A 202 -20.90 -33.31 32.52
C LEU A 202 -19.82 -34.36 32.83
N GLN A 203 -18.84 -34.52 31.93
CA GLN A 203 -17.70 -35.39 32.17
C GLN A 203 -16.96 -34.78 33.35
N THR A 204 -17.13 -35.40 34.51
CA THR A 204 -16.38 -35.08 35.73
C THR A 204 -15.22 -36.06 35.76
N TRP A 205 -14.02 -35.56 35.47
CA TRP A 205 -12.80 -36.34 35.65
C TRP A 205 -12.43 -36.34 37.13
N CYS A 206 -11.91 -37.47 37.62
CA CYS A 206 -11.37 -37.55 38.97
C CYS A 206 -9.99 -36.90 39.00
N ASP A 207 -9.70 -36.09 40.03
CA ASP A 207 -8.41 -35.42 40.20
C ASP A 207 -7.23 -36.42 40.20
N ASP A 208 -7.42 -37.62 40.77
CA ASP A 208 -6.40 -38.68 40.76
C ASP A 208 -6.06 -39.13 39.32
N ASP A 209 -7.06 -39.24 38.45
CA ASP A 209 -6.86 -39.64 37.05
C ASP A 209 -6.23 -38.50 36.22
N LEU A 210 -6.59 -37.24 36.52
CA LEU A 210 -5.97 -36.06 35.90
C LEU A 210 -4.52 -35.87 36.34
N GLN A 211 -4.21 -36.13 37.61
CA GLN A 211 -2.86 -36.11 38.13
C GLN A 211 -2.03 -37.23 37.50
N LEU A 212 -2.59 -38.43 37.37
CA LEU A 212 -1.94 -39.54 36.67
C LEU A 212 -1.65 -39.20 35.21
N PHE A 213 -2.63 -38.64 34.49
CA PHE A 213 -2.44 -38.15 33.12
C PHE A 213 -1.29 -37.14 33.04
N SER A 214 -1.25 -36.19 33.96
CA SER A 214 -0.25 -35.12 33.97
C SER A 214 1.15 -35.67 34.24
N ASN A 215 1.27 -36.62 35.16
CA ASN A 215 2.53 -37.30 35.45
C ASN A 215 3.03 -38.09 34.25
N ASP A 216 2.16 -38.92 33.64
CA ASP A 216 2.52 -39.73 32.47
C ASP A 216 2.85 -38.83 31.27
N PHE A 217 2.07 -37.76 31.04
CA PHE A 217 2.32 -36.80 29.98
C PHE A 217 3.66 -36.09 30.16
N GLN A 218 3.98 -35.63 31.37
CA GLN A 218 5.27 -34.99 31.65
C GLN A 218 6.42 -35.98 31.47
N ALA A 219 6.29 -37.20 32.00
CA ALA A 219 7.33 -38.22 31.91
C ALA A 219 7.63 -38.62 30.46
N LEU A 220 6.60 -38.86 29.66
CA LEU A 220 6.71 -39.15 28.23
C LEU A 220 7.22 -37.93 27.42
N SER A 221 6.87 -36.71 27.82
CA SER A 221 7.38 -35.50 27.16
C SER A 221 8.88 -35.30 27.34
N THR A 222 9.53 -36.03 28.26
CA THR A 222 10.98 -35.94 28.45
C THR A 222 11.80 -36.70 27.41
N PHE A 223 11.17 -37.48 26.53
CA PHE A 223 11.83 -38.10 25.38
C PHE A 223 12.15 -37.05 24.31
N ASP A 224 13.40 -37.04 23.85
CA ASP A 224 13.80 -36.26 22.69
C ASP A 224 13.45 -37.03 21.40
N ILE A 225 12.54 -36.46 20.61
CA ILE A 225 12.06 -37.08 19.38
C ILE A 225 13.15 -37.18 18.32
N SER A 226 14.09 -36.23 18.29
CA SER A 226 15.23 -36.31 17.36
C SER A 226 16.06 -37.57 17.61
N HIS A 227 16.21 -37.97 18.88
CA HIS A 227 16.87 -39.22 19.24
C HIS A 227 16.03 -40.44 18.88
N LEU A 228 14.71 -40.40 19.11
CA LEU A 228 13.81 -41.51 18.75
C LEU A 228 13.82 -41.78 17.23
N ASN A 229 13.84 -40.71 16.42
CA ASN A 229 13.83 -40.78 14.96
C ASN A 229 15.06 -41.47 14.35
N ILE A 230 16.10 -41.75 15.13
CA ILE A 230 17.27 -42.53 14.69
C ILE A 230 16.85 -43.94 14.26
N LEU A 231 16.02 -44.61 15.07
CA LEU A 231 15.68 -46.02 14.92
C LEU A 231 14.31 -46.27 14.28
N ILE A 232 13.44 -45.27 14.18
CA ILE A 232 12.06 -45.45 13.69
C ILE A 232 12.01 -45.25 12.18
N SER A 233 11.35 -46.15 11.45
CA SER A 233 11.21 -46.08 9.99
C SER A 233 10.38 -44.89 9.50
N LYS A 234 9.37 -44.48 10.28
CA LYS A 234 8.55 -43.28 10.05
C LYS A 234 8.91 -42.22 11.09
N PRO A 235 9.70 -41.19 10.75
CA PRO A 235 10.11 -40.19 11.73
C PRO A 235 8.90 -39.41 12.25
N LEU A 236 8.87 -39.22 13.56
CA LEU A 236 7.91 -38.38 14.27
C LEU A 236 8.26 -36.90 14.09
N LEU A 237 7.26 -36.03 14.25
CA LEU A 237 7.43 -34.60 14.11
C LEU A 237 8.15 -34.01 15.34
N VAL A 238 9.39 -33.56 15.17
CA VAL A 238 10.25 -33.05 16.27
C VAL A 238 9.61 -31.91 17.06
N ASP A 239 8.76 -31.14 16.41
CA ASP A 239 8.07 -29.97 16.94
C ASP A 239 6.89 -30.27 17.89
N ILE A 240 6.41 -31.51 17.92
CA ILE A 240 5.29 -31.94 18.75
C ILE A 240 5.81 -32.93 19.77
N CYS A 241 5.50 -32.79 21.05
CA CYS A 241 6.00 -33.73 22.06
C CYS A 241 5.49 -35.16 21.84
N PHE A 242 6.23 -36.13 22.37
CA PHE A 242 5.96 -37.56 22.18
C PHE A 242 4.55 -38.00 22.61
N PRO A 243 4.06 -37.72 23.84
CA PRO A 243 2.72 -38.15 24.24
C PRO A 243 1.60 -37.52 23.39
N MET A 244 1.86 -36.33 22.83
CA MET A 244 0.89 -35.70 21.93
C MET A 244 0.76 -36.41 20.58
N HIS A 245 1.80 -37.09 20.10
CA HIS A 245 1.67 -37.98 18.93
C HIS A 245 0.66 -39.11 19.20
N ILE A 246 0.67 -39.67 20.42
CA ILE A 246 -0.26 -40.72 20.84
C ILE A 246 -1.69 -40.18 20.88
N ILE A 247 -1.88 -39.00 21.48
CA ILE A 247 -3.18 -38.33 21.57
C ILE A 247 -3.74 -37.99 20.18
N LEU A 248 -2.90 -37.49 19.27
CA LEU A 248 -3.33 -37.05 17.94
C LEU A 248 -3.50 -38.20 16.94
N ALA A 249 -2.89 -39.36 17.15
CA ALA A 249 -3.00 -40.52 16.26
C ALA A 249 -4.45 -40.91 15.88
N PRO A 250 -5.40 -41.09 16.82
CA PRO A 250 -6.78 -41.40 16.46
C PRO A 250 -7.50 -40.24 15.73
N MET A 251 -7.14 -38.99 16.03
CA MET A 251 -7.70 -37.80 15.37
C MET A 251 -7.21 -37.70 13.93
N GLU A 252 -5.92 -37.91 13.70
CA GLU A 252 -5.31 -37.97 12.37
C GLU A 252 -5.90 -39.09 11.51
N LYS A 253 -6.07 -40.29 12.09
CA LYS A 253 -6.71 -41.43 11.40
C LYS A 253 -8.12 -41.06 10.92
N ARG A 254 -8.91 -40.40 11.77
CA ARG A 254 -10.24 -39.92 11.40
C ARG A 254 -10.19 -38.80 10.36
N PHE A 255 -9.29 -37.84 10.52
CA PHE A 255 -9.11 -36.73 9.59
C PHE A 255 -8.82 -37.26 8.18
N ARG A 256 -7.87 -38.19 8.06
CA ARG A 256 -7.57 -38.89 6.81
C ARG A 256 -8.76 -39.66 6.26
N TYR A 257 -9.47 -40.40 7.11
CA TYR A 257 -10.62 -41.17 6.64
C TYR A 257 -11.66 -40.29 5.94
N HIS A 258 -11.98 -39.10 6.47
CA HIS A 258 -13.02 -38.23 5.90
C HIS A 258 -12.53 -37.29 4.80
N PHE A 259 -11.33 -36.71 4.97
CA PHE A 259 -10.84 -35.62 4.13
C PHE A 259 -9.75 -36.07 3.15
N PHE A 260 -9.58 -37.39 2.98
CA PHE A 260 -8.74 -37.97 1.94
C PHE A 260 -9.42 -39.14 1.21
N GLY A 261 -8.85 -39.50 0.06
CA GLY A 261 -9.34 -40.57 -0.79
C GLY A 261 -10.63 -40.20 -1.52
N SER A 262 -11.44 -41.21 -1.83
CA SER A 262 -12.66 -41.11 -2.65
C SER A 262 -13.93 -40.81 -1.83
N GLN A 263 -13.80 -40.39 -0.57
CA GLN A 263 -14.97 -40.08 0.25
C GLN A 263 -15.70 -38.84 -0.23
N LYS A 264 -17.03 -38.85 -0.09
CA LYS A 264 -17.87 -37.67 -0.37
C LYS A 264 -17.58 -36.47 0.54
N THR A 265 -16.93 -36.70 1.68
CA THR A 265 -16.51 -35.68 2.64
C THR A 265 -15.19 -35.01 2.26
N ASN A 266 -14.43 -35.56 1.30
CA ASN A 266 -13.23 -34.95 0.74
C ASN A 266 -13.61 -34.06 -0.46
N ARG A 267 -14.00 -32.82 -0.18
CA ARG A 267 -14.45 -31.82 -1.16
C ARG A 267 -13.47 -30.65 -1.19
N ILE A 268 -12.78 -30.45 -2.32
CA ILE A 268 -11.84 -29.32 -2.49
C ILE A 268 -12.53 -27.96 -2.50
N ASP A 269 -13.82 -27.93 -2.88
CA ASP A 269 -14.68 -26.74 -2.91
C ASP A 269 -15.27 -26.39 -1.53
N MET A 270 -15.14 -27.27 -0.53
CA MET A 270 -15.64 -27.07 0.83
C MET A 270 -14.51 -27.14 1.87
N PRO A 271 -13.50 -26.27 1.80
CA PRO A 271 -12.38 -26.27 2.74
C PRO A 271 -12.83 -26.03 4.19
N GLU A 272 -13.97 -25.37 4.39
CA GLU A 272 -14.54 -25.13 5.71
C GLU A 272 -14.87 -26.43 6.47
N TRP A 273 -15.05 -27.56 5.78
CA TRP A 273 -15.39 -28.83 6.43
C TRP A 273 -14.24 -29.34 7.29
N TYR A 274 -13.05 -29.46 6.71
CA TYR A 274 -11.90 -29.96 7.46
C TYR A 274 -11.34 -28.91 8.43
N MET A 275 -11.41 -27.61 8.09
CA MET A 275 -10.99 -26.54 9.00
C MET A 275 -11.93 -26.41 10.20
N SER A 276 -13.25 -26.43 9.98
CA SER A 276 -14.22 -26.39 11.09
C SER A 276 -14.13 -27.63 11.95
N GLN A 277 -13.83 -28.80 11.37
CA GLN A 277 -13.61 -30.02 12.15
C GLN A 277 -12.41 -29.87 13.11
N VAL A 278 -11.28 -29.34 12.64
CA VAL A 278 -10.11 -29.11 13.49
C VAL A 278 -10.41 -28.06 14.56
N LEU A 279 -11.04 -26.94 14.19
CA LEU A 279 -11.45 -25.92 15.17
C LEU A 279 -12.44 -26.49 16.21
N GLN A 280 -13.35 -27.36 15.80
CA GLN A 280 -14.28 -28.03 16.70
C GLN A 280 -13.54 -28.98 17.64
N TRP A 281 -12.55 -29.74 17.15
CA TRP A 281 -11.71 -30.58 17.98
C TRP A 281 -10.94 -29.79 19.02
N ILE A 282 -10.34 -28.66 18.63
CA ILE A 282 -9.65 -27.76 19.55
C ILE A 282 -10.64 -27.31 20.65
N ARG A 283 -11.79 -26.76 20.27
CA ARG A 283 -12.82 -26.27 21.21
C ARG A 283 -13.37 -27.34 22.13
N THR A 284 -13.60 -28.54 21.61
CA THR A 284 -14.19 -29.65 22.38
C THR A 284 -13.23 -30.15 23.46
N ASN A 285 -11.93 -30.14 23.16
CA ASN A 285 -10.88 -30.59 24.08
C ASN A 285 -10.31 -29.45 24.95
N ASP A 286 -10.67 -28.20 24.65
CA ASP A 286 -10.12 -26.98 25.27
C ASP A 286 -10.27 -26.96 26.79
N TYR A 287 -11.45 -27.33 27.31
CA TYR A 287 -11.71 -27.34 28.74
C TYR A 287 -10.80 -28.32 29.48
N PHE A 288 -10.69 -29.56 28.97
CA PHE A 288 -9.82 -30.59 29.55
C PHE A 288 -8.36 -30.12 29.60
N VAL A 289 -7.81 -29.71 28.46
CA VAL A 289 -6.38 -29.32 28.38
C VAL A 289 -6.08 -28.05 29.19
N THR A 290 -7.04 -27.14 29.31
CA THR A 290 -6.87 -25.91 30.11
C THR A 290 -6.88 -26.21 31.61
N VAL A 291 -7.75 -27.12 32.06
CA VAL A 291 -7.77 -27.59 33.46
C VAL A 291 -6.47 -28.31 33.78
N VAL A 292 -6.01 -29.21 32.91
CA VAL A 292 -4.73 -29.91 33.09
C VAL A 292 -3.55 -28.95 33.16
N ASP A 293 -3.42 -28.06 32.17
CA ASP A 293 -2.30 -27.10 32.12
C ASP A 293 -2.27 -26.21 33.37
N ARG A 294 -3.44 -25.72 33.81
CA ARG A 294 -3.57 -24.81 34.96
C ARG A 294 -3.34 -25.50 36.30
N ASP A 295 -4.02 -26.62 36.55
CA ASP A 295 -4.15 -27.19 37.89
C ASP A 295 -3.13 -28.31 38.18
N PHE A 296 -2.57 -28.94 37.14
CA PHE A 296 -1.74 -30.14 37.30
C PHE A 296 -0.33 -30.04 36.68
N ILE A 297 -0.10 -29.10 35.75
CA ILE A 297 1.21 -28.92 35.09
C ILE A 297 1.96 -27.66 35.55
N SER A 298 1.27 -26.55 35.85
CA SER A 298 1.87 -25.21 36.03
C SER A 298 2.87 -25.04 37.19
N ASP A 299 3.11 -26.05 38.03
CA ASP A 299 3.70 -25.85 39.35
C ASP A 299 5.16 -26.34 39.55
N LYS A 300 6.01 -26.37 38.51
CA LYS A 300 7.41 -26.84 38.67
C LYS A 300 8.39 -26.01 37.83
N ASP A 301 9.52 -25.64 38.45
CA ASP A 301 10.62 -24.73 38.04
C ASP A 301 11.32 -24.97 36.68
N ASN A 302 10.65 -25.49 35.66
CA ASN A 302 11.20 -25.70 34.31
C ASN A 302 10.09 -25.45 33.29
N THR A 303 10.37 -24.75 32.20
CA THR A 303 9.38 -24.34 31.18
C THR A 303 8.42 -25.50 30.83
N PRO A 304 7.18 -25.50 31.35
CA PRO A 304 6.31 -26.67 31.22
C PRO A 304 5.81 -26.78 29.78
N VAL A 305 5.76 -28.00 29.26
CA VAL A 305 5.15 -28.30 27.96
C VAL A 305 3.64 -28.09 28.10
N SER A 306 3.10 -27.00 27.57
CA SER A 306 1.65 -26.76 27.54
C SER A 306 0.96 -27.81 26.66
N VAL A 307 0.10 -28.61 27.26
CA VAL A 307 -0.72 -29.62 26.58
C VAL A 307 -1.64 -28.94 25.59
N ARG A 308 -2.22 -27.79 25.97
CA ARG A 308 -3.10 -26.99 25.11
C ARG A 308 -2.39 -26.54 23.84
N LEU A 309 -1.20 -25.94 23.97
CA LEU A 309 -0.42 -25.47 22.82
C LEU A 309 0.01 -26.62 21.92
N GLN A 310 0.48 -27.74 22.49
CA GLN A 310 0.91 -28.92 21.74
C GLN A 310 -0.25 -29.55 20.96
N LEU A 311 -1.44 -29.62 21.56
CA LEU A 311 -2.64 -30.12 20.89
C LEU A 311 -3.02 -29.22 19.71
N MET A 312 -3.07 -27.90 19.92
CA MET A 312 -3.39 -26.94 18.86
C MET A 312 -2.36 -27.01 17.73
N ARG A 313 -1.07 -26.99 18.05
CA ARG A 313 0.03 -27.03 17.08
C ARG A 313 -0.07 -28.28 16.20
N GLY A 314 -0.27 -29.46 16.80
CA GLY A 314 -0.36 -30.70 16.03
C GLY A 314 -1.61 -30.79 15.15
N LEU A 315 -2.75 -30.26 15.63
CA LEU A 315 -3.96 -30.17 14.80
C LEU A 315 -3.84 -29.16 13.66
N VAL A 316 -3.18 -28.02 13.90
CA VAL A 316 -2.88 -27.03 12.86
C VAL A 316 -1.90 -27.62 11.84
N THR A 317 -0.95 -28.46 12.23
CA THR A 317 -0.09 -29.19 11.29
C THR A 317 -0.91 -30.06 10.33
N LEU A 318 -1.97 -30.76 10.79
CA LEU A 318 -2.85 -31.51 9.89
C LEU A 318 -3.55 -30.61 8.87
N LEU A 319 -3.98 -29.42 9.29
CA LEU A 319 -4.57 -28.43 8.38
C LEU A 319 -3.56 -27.97 7.33
N LEU A 320 -2.34 -27.66 7.76
CA LEU A 320 -1.27 -27.25 6.87
C LEU A 320 -0.94 -28.35 5.86
N ASP A 321 -0.74 -29.59 6.30
CA ASP A 321 -0.46 -30.71 5.40
C ASP A 321 -1.58 -30.92 4.38
N LYS A 322 -2.85 -30.80 4.81
CA LYS A 322 -4.02 -30.86 3.91
C LYS A 322 -4.04 -29.70 2.91
N LEU A 323 -3.80 -28.48 3.36
CA LEU A 323 -3.72 -27.31 2.50
C LEU A 323 -2.61 -27.43 1.44
N HIS A 324 -1.42 -27.88 1.84
CA HIS A 324 -0.31 -28.10 0.92
C HIS A 324 -0.66 -29.17 -0.13
N TYR A 325 -1.37 -30.22 0.26
CA TYR A 325 -1.84 -31.24 -0.66
C TYR A 325 -2.92 -30.69 -1.63
N ASP A 326 -3.96 -30.03 -1.10
CA ASP A 326 -5.08 -29.50 -1.90
C ASP A 326 -4.65 -28.41 -2.89
N LEU A 327 -3.63 -27.62 -2.54
CA LEU A 327 -3.04 -26.59 -3.40
C LEU A 327 -1.96 -27.14 -4.36
N GLY A 328 -1.68 -28.44 -4.32
CA GLY A 328 -0.66 -29.07 -5.16
C GLY A 328 0.74 -28.54 -4.89
N LEU A 329 1.03 -28.19 -3.64
CA LEU A 329 2.37 -27.89 -3.14
C LEU A 329 3.10 -29.16 -2.68
N SER A 330 2.35 -30.14 -2.21
CA SER A 330 2.84 -31.48 -1.89
C SER A 330 2.12 -32.55 -2.71
N ALA A 331 2.88 -33.52 -3.23
CA ALA A 331 2.31 -34.65 -3.98
C ALA A 331 1.58 -35.66 -3.07
N PHE A 332 1.89 -35.67 -1.78
CA PHE A 332 1.29 -36.57 -0.80
C PHE A 332 1.14 -35.88 0.58
N MET A 333 0.21 -36.36 1.41
CA MET A 333 0.07 -35.90 2.79
C MET A 333 0.75 -36.88 3.76
N PRO A 334 1.85 -36.50 4.42
CA PRO A 334 2.63 -37.39 5.30
C PRO A 334 1.88 -37.75 6.58
N VAL A 335 1.92 -39.02 6.99
CA VAL A 335 1.35 -39.48 8.27
C VAL A 335 2.27 -38.99 9.40
N ARG A 336 1.80 -38.04 10.22
CA ARG A 336 2.59 -37.34 11.25
C ARG A 336 2.52 -38.03 12.62
N PHE A 337 1.35 -38.54 12.99
CA PHE A 337 1.05 -39.04 14.33
C PHE A 337 0.82 -40.56 14.36
N GLY A 338 1.04 -41.23 13.23
CA GLY A 338 1.02 -42.68 13.15
C GLY A 338 2.12 -43.32 13.99
N CYS A 339 1.78 -43.75 15.19
CA CYS A 339 2.67 -44.41 16.13
C CYS A 339 2.91 -45.89 15.75
N GLN A 340 3.59 -46.13 14.62
CA GLN A 340 4.08 -47.45 14.24
C GLN A 340 5.60 -47.45 14.44
N PHE A 341 6.09 -47.92 15.59
CA PHE A 341 7.52 -48.05 15.89
C PHE A 341 8.11 -49.26 15.18
N GLN A 342 8.02 -49.26 13.85
CA GLN A 342 8.75 -50.22 13.03
C GLN A 342 10.21 -49.78 12.99
N MET A 343 11.12 -50.70 13.27
CA MET A 343 12.55 -50.44 13.20
C MET A 343 12.94 -50.07 11.77
N ARG A 344 13.75 -49.01 11.64
CA ARG A 344 14.42 -48.60 10.40
C ARG A 344 15.40 -49.69 9.97
N ARG A 345 15.23 -50.24 8.77
CA ARG A 345 16.09 -51.33 8.25
C ARG A 345 17.15 -50.85 7.27
N SER A 346 16.98 -49.67 6.69
CA SER A 346 17.96 -49.09 5.76
C SER A 346 17.93 -47.56 5.77
N ASN A 347 19.01 -46.95 5.26
CA ASN A 347 19.07 -45.49 5.12
C ASN A 347 18.02 -44.94 4.15
N SER A 348 17.67 -45.70 3.11
CA SER A 348 16.74 -45.30 2.04
C SER A 348 15.26 -45.29 2.44
N GLU A 349 14.88 -45.90 3.57
CA GLU A 349 13.47 -45.95 4.02
C GLU A 349 12.89 -44.56 4.37
N ILE A 350 13.74 -43.58 4.73
CA ILE A 350 13.28 -42.20 5.01
C ILE A 350 12.74 -41.53 3.74
N GLU A 351 13.26 -41.88 2.56
CA GLU A 351 12.84 -41.28 1.29
C GLU A 351 11.64 -41.98 0.66
N SER A 352 11.40 -43.25 0.99
CA SER A 352 10.35 -44.07 0.39
C SER A 352 9.16 -44.27 1.32
N CYS A 353 8.34 -43.24 1.53
CA CYS A 353 6.96 -43.48 1.98
C CYS A 353 6.22 -44.28 0.89
N PRO A 354 5.55 -45.39 1.23
CA PRO A 354 4.91 -46.25 0.23
C PRO A 354 3.81 -45.50 -0.52
N MET A 355 3.85 -45.63 -1.84
CA MET A 355 2.86 -45.15 -2.79
C MET A 355 1.51 -45.81 -2.49
N ASP A 356 0.71 -45.22 -1.60
CA ASP A 356 -0.73 -45.47 -1.60
C ASP A 356 -1.25 -44.92 -2.95
N SER A 357 -1.32 -45.83 -3.93
CA SER A 357 -2.07 -45.77 -5.18
C SER A 357 -2.48 -44.37 -5.63
N ASN A 358 -1.73 -43.78 -6.56
CA ASN A 358 -2.05 -42.58 -7.36
C ASN A 358 -3.56 -42.22 -7.38
N PRO A 359 -4.03 -41.23 -6.59
CA PRO A 359 -5.12 -40.40 -7.06
C PRO A 359 -4.52 -39.41 -8.06
N GLY A 360 -5.07 -39.36 -9.27
CA GLY A 360 -4.53 -38.63 -10.41
C GLY A 360 -4.03 -37.22 -10.06
N ASN A 361 -2.78 -36.95 -10.43
CA ASN A 361 -2.06 -35.68 -10.31
C ASN A 361 -2.64 -34.56 -11.22
N SER A 362 -3.95 -34.57 -11.48
CA SER A 362 -4.66 -33.57 -12.29
C SER A 362 -5.64 -32.71 -11.51
N SER A 363 -6.04 -33.08 -10.29
CA SER A 363 -7.01 -32.30 -9.50
C SER A 363 -6.41 -31.18 -8.65
N SER A 364 -5.12 -31.22 -8.31
CA SER A 364 -4.50 -30.23 -7.40
C SER A 364 -4.22 -28.87 -8.07
N SER A 365 -4.22 -28.80 -9.40
CA SER A 365 -4.22 -27.53 -10.15
C SER A 365 -5.62 -26.90 -10.20
N GLU A 366 -6.68 -27.70 -10.07
CA GLU A 366 -8.08 -27.27 -10.25
C GLU A 366 -8.50 -26.21 -9.22
N LEU A 367 -8.05 -26.35 -7.97
CA LEU A 367 -8.40 -25.40 -6.90
C LEU A 367 -7.79 -24.02 -7.13
N LEU A 368 -6.55 -23.96 -7.62
CA LEU A 368 -5.89 -22.70 -8.00
C LEU A 368 -6.49 -22.12 -9.28
N GLU A 369 -6.90 -22.96 -10.22
CA GLU A 369 -7.49 -22.53 -11.50
C GLU A 369 -8.90 -21.95 -11.32
N ASN A 370 -9.74 -22.56 -10.48
CA ASN A 370 -11.09 -22.09 -10.22
C ASN A 370 -11.13 -20.87 -9.29
N ALA A 371 -11.30 -19.68 -9.87
CA ALA A 371 -11.33 -18.39 -9.17
C ALA A 371 -12.33 -18.33 -8.00
N GLN A 372 -13.51 -18.94 -8.16
CA GLN A 372 -14.54 -18.90 -7.11
C GLN A 372 -14.15 -19.77 -5.91
N ASN A 373 -13.70 -21.00 -6.17
CA ASN A 373 -13.26 -21.91 -5.11
C ASN A 373 -12.01 -21.38 -4.41
N PHE A 374 -11.10 -20.77 -5.17
CA PHE A 374 -9.89 -20.18 -4.60
C PHE A 374 -10.17 -18.94 -3.74
N SER A 375 -11.05 -18.04 -4.19
CA SER A 375 -11.49 -16.89 -3.36
C SER A 375 -12.12 -17.37 -2.05
N HIS A 376 -13.00 -18.37 -2.14
CA HIS A 376 -13.64 -18.96 -0.96
C HIS A 376 -12.61 -19.59 -0.02
N LEU A 377 -11.63 -20.33 -0.56
CA LEU A 377 -10.53 -20.89 0.21
C LEU A 377 -9.75 -19.82 0.97
N ILE A 378 -9.37 -18.71 0.31
CA ILE A 378 -8.67 -17.60 0.95
C ILE A 378 -9.49 -17.05 2.12
N ASP A 379 -10.78 -16.77 1.91
CA ASP A 379 -11.64 -16.24 2.98
C ASP A 379 -11.76 -17.22 4.15
N VAL A 380 -11.88 -18.52 3.88
CA VAL A 380 -11.94 -19.57 4.92
C VAL A 380 -10.61 -19.71 5.67
N ILE A 381 -9.47 -19.62 4.99
CA ILE A 381 -8.13 -19.61 5.63
C ILE A 381 -8.01 -18.43 6.59
N LEU A 382 -8.30 -17.23 6.10
CA LEU A 382 -8.21 -15.99 6.88
C LEU A 382 -9.17 -16.00 8.09
N GLN A 383 -10.39 -16.52 7.91
CA GLN A 383 -11.34 -16.69 9.00
C GLN A 383 -10.86 -17.75 10.03
N THR A 384 -10.19 -18.80 9.56
CA THR A 384 -9.64 -19.85 10.43
C THR A 384 -8.50 -19.30 11.28
N ASP A 385 -7.59 -18.51 10.69
CA ASP A 385 -6.56 -17.78 11.42
C ASP A 385 -7.16 -16.87 12.50
N ALA A 386 -8.18 -16.07 12.17
CA ALA A 386 -8.84 -15.21 13.15
C ALA A 386 -9.47 -16.01 14.31
N LYS A 387 -10.06 -17.18 14.03
CA LYS A 387 -10.58 -18.09 15.05
C LYS A 387 -9.46 -18.73 15.89
N LEU A 388 -8.32 -19.04 15.30
CA LEU A 388 -7.14 -19.54 16.03
C LEU A 388 -6.59 -18.46 16.97
N THR A 389 -6.52 -17.20 16.52
CA THR A 389 -6.14 -16.07 17.38
C THR A 389 -7.12 -15.89 18.55
N GLN A 390 -8.43 -16.04 18.33
CA GLN A 390 -9.44 -16.03 19.42
C GLN A 390 -9.25 -17.18 20.42
N LEU A 391 -8.72 -18.31 19.97
CA LEU A 391 -8.36 -19.46 20.80
C LEU A 391 -6.98 -19.31 21.47
N ALA A 392 -6.36 -18.13 21.34
CA ALA A 392 -5.02 -17.81 21.85
C ALA A 392 -3.90 -18.69 21.29
N TYR A 393 -4.04 -19.14 20.03
CA TYR A 393 -2.92 -19.76 19.30
C TYR A 393 -1.84 -18.69 19.04
N PRO A 394 -0.55 -18.93 19.38
CA PRO A 394 0.45 -17.88 19.30
C PRO A 394 0.86 -17.58 17.85
N ASN A 395 1.12 -16.29 17.56
CA ASN A 395 1.38 -15.81 16.19
C ASN A 395 2.75 -16.24 15.63
N ASP A 396 3.68 -16.65 16.48
CA ASP A 396 5.02 -17.10 16.06
C ASP A 396 5.02 -18.53 15.49
N TYR A 397 3.90 -19.25 15.64
CA TYR A 397 3.77 -20.62 15.16
C TYR A 397 3.11 -20.68 13.77
N PRO A 398 3.40 -21.73 12.99
CA PRO A 398 2.80 -21.92 11.68
C PRO A 398 1.27 -21.89 11.74
N LYS A 399 0.66 -21.18 10.80
CA LYS A 399 -0.79 -20.96 10.70
C LYS A 399 -1.27 -21.11 9.25
N PRO A 400 -2.55 -21.43 9.01
CA PRO A 400 -3.11 -21.61 7.67
C PRO A 400 -2.77 -20.50 6.66
N SER A 401 -2.73 -19.22 7.07
CA SER A 401 -2.37 -18.13 6.14
C SER A 401 -0.92 -18.15 5.65
N ASP A 402 -0.01 -18.88 6.29
CA ASP A 402 1.38 -18.99 5.83
C ASP A 402 1.44 -19.67 4.44
N VAL A 403 0.49 -20.57 4.16
CA VAL A 403 0.37 -21.22 2.85
C VAL A 403 0.03 -20.21 1.75
N LEU A 404 -0.69 -19.13 2.08
CA LEU A 404 -1.00 -18.05 1.13
C LEU A 404 0.25 -17.23 0.76
N SER A 405 1.29 -17.28 1.59
CA SER A 405 2.57 -16.61 1.32
C SER A 405 3.48 -17.44 0.41
N HIS A 406 3.14 -18.70 0.12
CA HIS A 406 3.90 -19.52 -0.81
C HIS A 406 3.87 -18.91 -2.23
N PRO A 407 5.01 -18.72 -2.94
CA PRO A 407 5.06 -17.95 -4.19
C PRO A 407 4.04 -18.35 -5.26
N LYS A 408 3.81 -19.66 -5.44
CA LYS A 408 2.81 -20.21 -6.38
C LYS A 408 1.36 -19.86 -6.02
N VAL A 409 1.03 -19.82 -4.72
CA VAL A 409 -0.31 -19.51 -4.22
C VAL A 409 -0.51 -17.99 -4.19
N PHE A 410 0.52 -17.28 -3.73
CA PHE A 410 0.52 -15.84 -3.61
C PHE A 410 0.36 -15.14 -4.97
N SER A 411 1.06 -15.58 -6.02
CA SER A 411 0.88 -15.04 -7.38
C SER A 411 -0.55 -15.19 -7.87
N ARG A 412 -1.14 -16.37 -7.66
CA ARG A 412 -2.52 -16.63 -8.07
C ARG A 412 -3.50 -15.77 -7.28
N TRP A 413 -3.26 -15.58 -6.00
CA TRP A 413 -4.10 -14.71 -5.17
C TRP A 413 -4.02 -13.27 -5.64
N LEU A 414 -2.82 -12.76 -5.88
CA LEU A 414 -2.63 -11.39 -6.32
C LEU A 414 -3.32 -11.10 -7.66
N LEU A 415 -3.22 -12.04 -8.62
CA LEU A 415 -3.96 -11.99 -9.89
C LEU A 415 -5.48 -12.00 -9.68
N LEU A 416 -5.97 -12.92 -8.83
CA LEU A 416 -7.39 -13.02 -8.52
C LEU A 416 -7.91 -11.73 -7.87
N GLU A 417 -7.18 -11.19 -6.89
CA GLU A 417 -7.57 -9.97 -6.17
C GLU A 417 -7.64 -8.78 -7.13
N GLN A 418 -6.67 -8.61 -8.03
CA GLN A 418 -6.72 -7.56 -9.04
C GLN A 418 -7.94 -7.71 -9.95
N CYS A 419 -8.22 -8.91 -10.46
CA CYS A 419 -9.37 -9.17 -11.33
C CYS A 419 -10.70 -8.84 -10.62
N LEU A 420 -10.89 -9.35 -9.39
CA LEU A 420 -12.10 -9.11 -8.61
C LEU A 420 -12.28 -7.63 -8.29
N ALA A 421 -11.20 -6.92 -7.95
CA ALA A 421 -11.25 -5.50 -7.65
C ALA A 421 -11.57 -4.66 -8.91
N SER A 422 -10.97 -4.97 -10.07
CA SER A 422 -11.30 -4.28 -11.34
C SER A 422 -12.75 -4.51 -11.74
N ASP A 423 -13.27 -5.74 -11.59
CA ASP A 423 -14.67 -6.02 -11.94
C ASP A 423 -15.64 -5.34 -10.96
N ARG A 424 -15.28 -5.27 -9.67
CA ARG A 424 -16.04 -4.52 -8.69
C ARG A 424 -16.03 -3.02 -8.97
N LEU A 425 -14.89 -2.47 -9.38
CA LEU A 425 -14.75 -1.08 -9.80
C LEU A 425 -15.69 -0.76 -10.97
N LYS A 426 -15.77 -1.63 -11.98
CA LYS A 426 -16.71 -1.46 -13.11
C LYS A 426 -18.17 -1.44 -12.65
N LEU A 427 -18.55 -2.29 -11.69
CA LEU A 427 -19.91 -2.29 -11.12
C LEU A 427 -20.19 -1.01 -10.33
N VAL A 428 -19.24 -0.55 -9.52
CA VAL A 428 -19.35 0.72 -8.77
C VAL A 428 -19.57 1.87 -9.76
N LEU A 429 -18.85 1.91 -10.88
CA LEU A 429 -18.94 3.01 -11.83
C LEU A 429 -20.14 2.91 -12.79
N GLY A 430 -20.66 1.70 -13.02
CA GLY A 430 -21.81 1.45 -13.91
C GLY A 430 -23.17 1.84 -13.33
N ASN A 431 -23.31 1.94 -12.00
CA ASN A 431 -24.58 2.28 -11.37
C ASN A 431 -24.86 3.80 -11.44
N PHE A 432 -26.09 4.19 -11.80
CA PHE A 432 -26.49 5.61 -11.85
C PHE A 432 -26.41 6.31 -10.49
N SER A 433 -26.77 5.61 -9.41
CA SER A 433 -26.71 6.13 -8.03
C SER A 433 -25.29 6.46 -7.57
N SER A 434 -24.26 5.88 -8.21
CA SER A 434 -22.87 6.16 -7.85
C SER A 434 -22.46 7.60 -8.15
N TRP A 435 -23.24 8.32 -8.94
CA TRP A 435 -22.91 9.69 -9.35
C TRP A 435 -23.72 10.75 -8.62
N SER A 436 -24.58 10.37 -7.67
CA SER A 436 -25.26 11.33 -6.81
C SER A 436 -24.33 11.89 -5.75
N VAL A 437 -24.48 13.18 -5.44
CA VAL A 437 -23.80 13.85 -4.33
C VAL A 437 -24.42 13.39 -3.00
N VAL A 438 -23.57 12.93 -2.09
CA VAL A 438 -23.98 12.38 -0.77
C VAL A 438 -23.77 13.41 0.33
N ASP A 439 -22.64 14.12 0.27
CA ASP A 439 -22.28 15.18 1.22
C ASP A 439 -22.43 16.54 0.54
N GLU A 440 -23.35 17.36 1.03
CA GLU A 440 -23.58 18.71 0.51
C GLU A 440 -22.48 19.71 0.89
N THR A 441 -21.66 19.41 1.90
CA THR A 441 -20.60 20.31 2.37
C THR A 441 -19.32 20.15 1.56
N GLU A 442 -18.85 18.92 1.37
CA GLU A 442 -17.69 18.60 0.52
C GLU A 442 -18.07 18.33 -0.95
N LYS A 443 -19.37 18.32 -1.27
CA LYS A 443 -19.90 18.00 -2.61
C LYS A 443 -19.40 16.65 -3.14
N ARG A 444 -19.23 15.67 -2.24
CA ARG A 444 -18.64 14.36 -2.53
C ARG A 444 -19.65 13.42 -3.22
N PRO A 445 -19.29 12.78 -4.34
CA PRO A 445 -20.14 11.78 -4.99
C PRO A 445 -19.98 10.37 -4.40
N GLN A 446 -21.04 9.58 -4.45
CA GLN A 446 -21.10 8.21 -3.89
C GLN A 446 -20.03 7.26 -4.46
N CYS A 447 -19.65 7.42 -5.73
CA CYS A 447 -18.65 6.58 -6.39
C CYS A 447 -17.29 6.64 -5.70
N VAL A 448 -16.96 7.78 -5.06
CA VAL A 448 -15.72 7.93 -4.30
C VAL A 448 -15.78 7.14 -3.00
N ASP A 449 -16.90 7.19 -2.26
CA ASP A 449 -17.04 6.44 -1.01
C ASP A 449 -17.06 4.93 -1.27
N ASP A 450 -17.75 4.48 -2.33
CA ASP A 450 -17.76 3.08 -2.76
C ASP A 450 -16.36 2.62 -3.20
N PHE A 451 -15.60 3.50 -3.88
CA PHE A 451 -14.24 3.21 -4.30
C PHE A 451 -13.25 3.16 -3.12
N ILE A 452 -13.39 4.09 -2.16
CA ILE A 452 -12.61 4.07 -0.92
C ILE A 452 -12.90 2.79 -0.13
N ALA A 453 -14.17 2.38 -0.05
CA ALA A 453 -14.55 1.12 0.57
C ALA A 453 -13.92 -0.09 -0.14
N LEU A 454 -13.85 -0.08 -1.48
CA LEU A 454 -13.13 -1.10 -2.26
C LEU A 454 -11.63 -1.12 -1.93
N LEU A 455 -10.96 0.04 -1.89
CA LEU A 455 -9.54 0.12 -1.54
C LEU A 455 -9.26 -0.37 -0.12
N HIS A 456 -10.13 -0.04 0.84
CA HIS A 456 -10.07 -0.57 2.20
C HIS A 456 -10.27 -2.10 2.25
N ALA A 457 -11.19 -2.65 1.44
CA ALA A 457 -11.42 -4.10 1.39
C ALA A 457 -10.18 -4.86 0.88
N VAL A 458 -9.55 -4.38 -0.20
CA VAL A 458 -8.28 -4.94 -0.73
C VAL A 458 -7.17 -4.81 0.33
N GLY A 459 -7.06 -3.65 0.97
CA GLY A 459 -6.07 -3.40 2.01
C GLY A 459 -6.26 -4.29 3.25
N PHE A 460 -7.50 -4.52 3.68
CA PHE A 460 -7.83 -5.32 4.87
C PHE A 460 -7.33 -6.77 4.75
N ARG A 461 -7.50 -7.38 3.58
CA ARG A 461 -7.00 -8.74 3.30
C ARG A 461 -5.47 -8.80 3.38
N SER A 462 -4.79 -7.81 2.81
CA SER A 462 -3.32 -7.74 2.86
C SER A 462 -2.77 -7.60 4.28
N ARG A 463 -3.45 -6.87 5.16
CA ARG A 463 -3.01 -6.61 6.55
C ARG A 463 -2.88 -7.88 7.40
N GLN A 464 -3.52 -8.97 6.99
CA GLN A 464 -3.48 -10.25 7.71
C GLN A 464 -2.21 -11.07 7.39
N LEU A 465 -1.43 -10.66 6.38
CA LEU A 465 -0.15 -11.26 6.04
C LEU A 465 0.96 -10.71 6.93
N SER A 466 1.84 -11.62 7.37
CA SER A 466 3.01 -11.29 8.19
C SER A 466 4.10 -10.58 7.37
N ASP A 467 4.35 -11.07 6.15
CA ASP A 467 5.39 -10.54 5.26
C ASP A 467 5.09 -9.11 4.79
N LYS A 468 6.12 -8.26 4.86
CA LYS A 468 6.04 -6.84 4.47
C LYS A 468 6.03 -6.66 2.95
N ILE A 469 6.81 -7.48 2.23
CA ILE A 469 6.92 -7.39 0.76
C ILE A 469 5.59 -7.80 0.12
N SER A 470 5.01 -8.90 0.60
CA SER A 470 3.69 -9.37 0.19
C SER A 470 2.61 -8.30 0.41
N ARG A 471 2.63 -7.61 1.55
CA ARG A 471 1.74 -6.46 1.80
C ARG A 471 1.98 -5.29 0.84
N ALA A 472 3.23 -4.94 0.55
CA ALA A 472 3.56 -3.88 -0.41
C ALA A 472 3.02 -4.19 -1.82
N ARG A 473 3.00 -5.46 -2.24
CA ARG A 473 2.40 -5.87 -3.52
C ARG A 473 0.88 -5.65 -3.59
N PHE A 474 0.16 -5.75 -2.47
CA PHE A 474 -1.26 -5.34 -2.43
C PHE A 474 -1.41 -3.83 -2.50
N VAL A 475 -0.49 -3.05 -1.92
CA VAL A 475 -0.47 -1.60 -2.10
C VAL A 475 -0.25 -1.23 -3.57
N GLN A 476 0.55 -1.99 -4.30
CA GLN A 476 0.67 -1.84 -5.76
C GLN A 476 -0.66 -2.09 -6.50
N ILE A 477 -1.47 -3.07 -6.06
CA ILE A 477 -2.83 -3.26 -6.59
C ILE A 477 -3.69 -2.02 -6.29
N GLN A 478 -3.65 -1.49 -5.07
CA GLN A 478 -4.41 -0.28 -4.72
C GLN A 478 -4.00 0.91 -5.62
N LEU A 479 -2.71 1.11 -5.88
CA LEU A 479 -2.21 2.14 -6.80
C LEU A 479 -2.73 1.92 -8.24
N ASN A 480 -2.73 0.68 -8.72
CA ASN A 480 -3.27 0.35 -10.04
C ASN A 480 -4.79 0.64 -10.13
N LEU A 481 -5.56 0.29 -9.09
CA LEU A 481 -6.99 0.58 -9.01
C LEU A 481 -7.28 2.08 -8.96
N ILE A 482 -6.49 2.86 -8.21
CA ILE A 482 -6.59 4.32 -8.15
C ILE A 482 -6.44 4.90 -9.56
N ARG A 483 -5.45 4.42 -10.31
CA ARG A 483 -5.24 4.85 -11.70
C ARG A 483 -6.36 4.41 -12.64
N GLU A 484 -6.88 3.20 -12.49
CA GLU A 484 -8.01 2.72 -13.29
C GLU A 484 -9.28 3.56 -13.05
N PHE A 485 -9.58 3.84 -11.77
CA PHE A 485 -10.67 4.75 -11.38
C PHE A 485 -10.47 6.13 -12.00
N PHE A 486 -9.28 6.73 -11.85
CA PHE A 486 -8.93 8.02 -12.47
C PHE A 486 -9.19 8.03 -13.98
N ASN A 487 -8.62 7.07 -14.71
CA ASN A 487 -8.78 7.00 -16.16
C ASN A 487 -10.25 6.90 -16.55
N TYR A 488 -11.02 6.06 -15.85
CA TYR A 488 -12.44 5.89 -16.15
C TYR A 488 -13.23 7.18 -15.90
N ILE A 489 -13.08 7.81 -14.73
CA ILE A 489 -13.88 9.00 -14.39
C ILE A 489 -13.55 10.17 -15.32
N VAL A 490 -12.27 10.37 -15.66
CA VAL A 490 -11.82 11.42 -16.58
C VAL A 490 -12.36 11.17 -17.99
N LEU A 491 -12.26 9.94 -18.49
CA LEU A 491 -12.85 9.57 -19.78
C LEU A 491 -14.37 9.77 -19.79
N SER A 492 -15.05 9.51 -18.67
CA SER A 492 -16.50 9.70 -18.55
C SER A 492 -16.93 11.18 -18.56
N ALA A 493 -16.08 12.09 -18.07
CA ALA A 493 -16.31 13.53 -18.16
C ALA A 493 -16.01 14.08 -19.56
N ARG A 494 -14.99 13.53 -20.24
CA ARG A 494 -14.52 14.01 -21.56
C ARG A 494 -15.28 13.41 -22.74
N ARG A 495 -16.09 12.37 -22.52
CA ARG A 495 -16.96 11.83 -23.57
C ARG A 495 -17.98 12.90 -23.96
N LYS A 496 -17.87 13.43 -25.18
CA LYS A 496 -18.91 14.30 -25.76
C LYS A 496 -20.21 13.50 -25.75
N PHE A 497 -21.28 14.07 -25.22
CA PHE A 497 -22.62 13.52 -25.42
C PHE A 497 -22.92 13.64 -26.92
N GLU A 498 -22.53 12.62 -27.70
CA GLU A 498 -23.20 12.34 -28.96
C GLU A 498 -24.67 12.11 -28.62
N ASN A 499 -25.56 12.76 -29.37
CA ASN A 499 -27.01 12.76 -29.15
C ASN A 499 -27.57 11.32 -29.13
N ASP A 500 -27.53 10.66 -27.97
CA ASP A 500 -28.20 9.38 -27.74
C ASP A 500 -29.38 9.62 -26.80
N ASP A 501 -30.56 9.59 -27.42
CA ASP A 501 -31.83 9.10 -26.90
C ASP A 501 -32.36 9.70 -25.59
N LEU A 502 -32.92 10.91 -25.73
CA LEU A 502 -34.00 11.45 -24.90
C LEU A 502 -35.28 10.59 -24.85
N ASN A 503 -35.25 9.34 -25.32
CA ASN A 503 -36.42 8.45 -25.39
C ASN A 503 -36.47 7.34 -24.35
N ASP A 504 -35.51 7.22 -23.41
CA ASP A 504 -35.64 6.27 -22.29
C ASP A 504 -35.94 6.92 -20.92
N LEU A 505 -36.12 8.24 -20.90
CA LEU A 505 -36.74 8.97 -19.78
C LEU A 505 -38.26 8.98 -19.92
N GLY A 506 -38.87 7.79 -20.07
CA GLY A 506 -40.31 7.69 -20.10
C GLY A 506 -40.84 6.32 -20.50
N GLN A 507 -41.47 5.66 -19.52
CA GLN A 507 -42.41 4.53 -19.66
C GLN A 507 -41.83 3.12 -19.57
N SER A 508 -41.90 2.53 -18.38
CA SER A 508 -42.52 1.21 -18.17
C SER A 508 -42.68 0.95 -16.66
N LYS A 509 -43.76 1.44 -16.03
CA LYS A 509 -44.90 0.62 -15.58
C LYS A 509 -44.66 -0.90 -15.58
N ASN A 510 -44.57 -1.44 -14.37
CA ASN A 510 -45.09 -2.74 -13.91
C ASN A 510 -45.02 -3.92 -14.90
N LYS A 511 -44.12 -4.87 -14.63
CA LYS A 511 -44.49 -6.29 -14.60
C LYS A 511 -43.54 -7.09 -13.71
N SER A 512 -44.12 -7.61 -12.65
CA SER A 512 -43.63 -8.71 -11.84
C SER A 512 -43.34 -9.93 -12.69
N GLU A 513 -42.09 -10.35 -12.78
CA GLU A 513 -41.73 -11.74 -13.08
C GLU A 513 -40.79 -12.27 -12.01
N VAL A 514 -41.32 -13.28 -11.32
CA VAL A 514 -40.62 -14.19 -10.42
C VAL A 514 -39.67 -15.03 -11.26
N SER A 515 -38.38 -15.07 -10.93
CA SER A 515 -37.59 -16.28 -11.13
C SER A 515 -36.43 -16.36 -10.14
N ASN A 516 -36.29 -17.56 -9.59
CA ASN A 516 -35.38 -17.95 -8.54
C ASN A 516 -33.90 -17.82 -8.99
N ALA A 517 -33.23 -16.73 -8.62
CA ALA A 517 -31.78 -16.75 -8.49
C ALA A 517 -31.47 -16.99 -7.01
N LYS A 518 -31.09 -18.22 -6.69
CA LYS A 518 -30.55 -18.62 -5.39
C LYS A 518 -29.59 -17.53 -4.92
N THR A 519 -29.92 -16.91 -3.79
CA THR A 519 -29.03 -16.04 -3.02
C THR A 519 -27.69 -16.74 -2.88
N THR A 520 -26.75 -16.40 -3.76
CA THR A 520 -25.35 -16.77 -3.59
C THR A 520 -24.92 -16.11 -2.29
N MET A 521 -24.40 -16.93 -1.38
CA MET A 521 -24.03 -16.61 0.01
C MET A 521 -22.97 -15.51 0.17
N PHE A 522 -22.71 -14.67 -0.84
CA PHE A 522 -21.85 -13.49 -0.76
C PHE A 522 -22.59 -12.21 -0.31
N GLY A 523 -23.88 -12.31 0.04
CA GLY A 523 -24.66 -11.18 0.56
C GLY A 523 -24.57 -10.93 2.07
N SER A 524 -23.96 -11.82 2.87
CA SER A 524 -24.03 -11.71 4.34
C SER A 524 -22.90 -10.91 5.00
N LEU A 525 -21.89 -10.46 4.26
CA LEU A 525 -20.77 -9.72 4.85
C LEU A 525 -20.84 -8.19 4.74
N PHE A 526 -21.86 -7.62 4.11
CA PHE A 526 -21.95 -6.15 3.94
C PHE A 526 -23.34 -5.55 4.20
N SER A 527 -24.10 -6.12 5.16
CA SER A 527 -25.28 -5.46 5.72
C SER A 527 -24.89 -4.59 6.93
N ALA A 528 -24.13 -3.53 6.68
CA ALA A 528 -23.98 -2.45 7.65
C ALA A 528 -25.11 -1.44 7.44
N ARG A 529 -26.18 -1.69 8.17
CA ARG A 529 -27.38 -0.86 8.35
C ARG A 529 -27.02 0.56 8.80
N SER A 530 -26.87 1.51 7.87
CA SER A 530 -27.02 2.93 8.19
C SER A 530 -28.53 3.24 8.23
N ARG A 531 -29.01 3.48 9.46
CA ARG A 531 -30.38 3.94 9.72
C ARG A 531 -30.56 5.35 9.15
N SER A 532 -31.60 5.53 8.36
CA SER A 532 -32.24 6.82 8.10
C SER A 532 -32.65 7.50 9.41
N PRO A 533 -32.37 8.80 9.59
CA PRO A 533 -33.22 9.68 10.38
C PRO A 533 -34.32 10.25 9.47
N ASP A 534 -35.55 10.10 9.93
CA ASP A 534 -36.72 10.77 9.38
C ASP A 534 -36.52 12.29 9.37
N ALA A 535 -36.42 12.88 8.18
CA ALA A 535 -36.64 14.31 7.96
C ALA A 535 -37.83 14.48 7.01
N SER A 536 -39.02 14.28 7.58
CA SER A 536 -40.27 14.70 6.98
C SER A 536 -40.35 16.24 6.93
N SER A 537 -40.74 16.78 5.76
CA SER A 537 -41.46 18.05 5.56
C SER A 537 -40.75 19.33 5.03
N GLU A 538 -39.56 19.26 4.41
CA GLU A 538 -39.03 20.39 3.61
C GLU A 538 -38.72 20.11 2.12
N THR A 539 -38.83 18.86 1.66
CA THR A 539 -38.50 18.48 0.27
C THR A 539 -39.46 18.99 -0.81
N LYS A 540 -40.66 19.46 -0.47
CA LYS A 540 -41.60 20.01 -1.48
C LYS A 540 -41.33 21.45 -1.91
N LYS A 541 -40.67 22.26 -1.07
CA LYS A 541 -40.27 23.63 -1.47
C LYS A 541 -38.97 23.64 -2.28
N ILE A 542 -38.06 22.70 -1.99
CA ILE A 542 -36.76 22.58 -2.68
C ILE A 542 -36.91 21.97 -4.07
N SER A 543 -37.85 21.04 -4.28
CA SER A 543 -38.10 20.43 -5.61
C SER A 543 -38.53 21.46 -6.68
N ILE A 544 -39.29 22.49 -6.29
CA ILE A 544 -39.71 23.57 -7.21
C ILE A 544 -38.54 24.50 -7.51
N ILE A 545 -37.66 24.77 -6.53
CA ILE A 545 -36.43 25.56 -6.75
C ILE A 545 -35.50 24.81 -7.69
N ASN A 546 -35.31 23.50 -7.52
CA ASN A 546 -34.50 22.68 -8.42
C ASN A 546 -35.13 22.51 -9.81
N GLN A 547 -36.46 22.42 -9.94
CA GLN A 547 -37.12 22.38 -11.25
C GLN A 547 -37.04 23.72 -11.98
N LEU A 548 -37.23 24.84 -11.27
CA LEU A 548 -37.06 26.18 -11.84
C LEU A 548 -35.58 26.45 -12.17
N PHE A 549 -34.63 25.97 -11.36
CA PHE A 549 -33.20 26.09 -11.66
C PHE A 549 -32.78 25.19 -12.82
N ASN A 550 -33.25 23.94 -12.91
CA ASN A 550 -32.94 23.07 -14.05
C ASN A 550 -33.46 23.67 -15.37
N CYS A 551 -34.67 24.26 -15.38
CA CYS A 551 -35.19 24.97 -16.55
C CYS A 551 -34.37 26.23 -16.94
N PHE A 552 -33.63 26.84 -16.00
CA PHE A 552 -32.76 28.00 -16.28
C PHE A 552 -31.32 27.59 -16.62
N VAL A 553 -30.80 26.50 -16.03
CA VAL A 553 -29.46 25.96 -16.29
C VAL A 553 -29.36 25.32 -17.67
N ASP A 554 -30.46 24.79 -18.22
CA ASP A 554 -30.52 24.26 -19.61
C ASP A 554 -30.10 25.30 -20.67
N GLY A 555 -30.18 26.61 -20.37
CA GLY A 555 -29.77 27.69 -21.27
C GLY A 555 -28.34 28.21 -21.08
N ILE A 556 -27.77 28.10 -19.87
CA ILE A 556 -26.43 28.64 -19.53
C ILE A 556 -25.35 27.54 -19.60
N GLY A 557 -25.74 26.27 -19.39
CA GLY A 557 -24.83 25.16 -19.11
C GLY A 557 -24.76 24.04 -20.15
N GLN A 558 -25.20 24.23 -21.41
CA GLN A 558 -25.09 23.17 -22.44
C GLN A 558 -23.65 22.62 -22.62
N GLN A 559 -22.62 23.33 -22.15
CA GLN A 559 -21.22 22.93 -22.29
C GLN A 559 -20.62 22.23 -21.05
N LEU A 560 -21.02 22.58 -19.83
CA LEU A 560 -20.57 21.88 -18.62
C LEU A 560 -21.64 20.87 -18.20
N SER A 561 -21.43 19.61 -18.56
CA SER A 561 -22.32 18.54 -18.11
C SER A 561 -22.31 18.42 -16.58
N SER A 562 -23.43 17.99 -15.98
CA SER A 562 -23.48 17.63 -14.55
C SER A 562 -22.38 16.63 -14.19
N ARG A 563 -22.03 15.74 -15.13
CA ARG A 563 -20.94 14.76 -15.01
C ARG A 563 -19.57 15.41 -14.85
N TRP A 564 -19.28 16.50 -15.55
CA TRP A 564 -17.99 17.21 -15.46
C TRP A 564 -17.70 17.67 -14.03
N ILE A 565 -18.69 18.35 -13.42
CA ILE A 565 -18.60 18.86 -12.05
C ILE A 565 -18.47 17.70 -11.05
N ILE A 566 -19.27 16.64 -11.22
CA ILE A 566 -19.21 15.45 -10.35
C ILE A 566 -17.82 14.81 -10.41
N VAL A 567 -17.23 14.67 -11.60
CA VAL A 567 -15.88 14.10 -11.77
C VAL A 567 -14.82 15.00 -11.17
N LEU A 568 -14.89 16.30 -11.37
CA LEU A 568 -13.94 17.25 -10.78
C LEU A 568 -13.97 17.20 -9.24
N ASN A 569 -15.16 17.14 -8.63
CA ASN A 569 -15.31 16.91 -7.20
C ASN A 569 -14.77 15.54 -6.78
N ALA A 570 -15.02 14.48 -7.56
CA ALA A 570 -14.53 13.13 -7.26
C ALA A 570 -12.99 13.07 -7.23
N ILE A 571 -12.34 13.65 -8.24
CA ILE A 571 -10.87 13.74 -8.32
C ILE A 571 -10.35 14.51 -7.11
N LYS A 572 -10.98 15.64 -6.75
CA LYS A 572 -10.55 16.43 -5.59
C LYS A 572 -10.70 15.67 -4.27
N CYS A 573 -11.83 15.01 -4.05
CA CYS A 573 -12.07 14.26 -2.82
C CYS A 573 -11.04 13.12 -2.67
N LEU A 574 -10.83 12.34 -3.74
CA LEU A 574 -9.87 11.24 -3.69
C LEU A 574 -8.42 11.73 -3.59
N HIS A 575 -8.08 12.86 -4.21
CA HIS A 575 -6.78 13.51 -4.00
C HIS A 575 -6.54 13.86 -2.53
N ASP A 576 -7.52 14.46 -1.86
CA ASP A 576 -7.40 14.83 -0.44
C ASP A 576 -7.32 13.58 0.47
N VAL A 577 -8.10 12.53 0.18
CA VAL A 577 -8.01 11.24 0.88
C VAL A 577 -6.65 10.57 0.70
N MET A 578 -6.09 10.57 -0.52
CA MET A 578 -4.74 10.04 -0.77
C MET A 578 -3.67 10.83 -0.02
N LEU A 579 -3.84 12.15 0.12
CA LEU A 579 -2.92 12.98 0.90
C LEU A 579 -2.99 12.67 2.40
N GLU A 580 -4.17 12.35 2.93
CA GLU A 580 -4.34 11.86 4.30
C GLU A 580 -3.67 10.49 4.47
N TRP A 581 -3.93 9.54 3.56
CA TRP A 581 -3.32 8.21 3.59
C TRP A 581 -1.81 8.24 3.43
N ALA A 582 -1.26 9.18 2.67
CA ALA A 582 0.19 9.38 2.57
C ALA A 582 0.85 9.64 3.94
N ASN A 583 0.08 10.13 4.92
CA ASN A 583 0.53 10.39 6.28
C ASN A 583 0.07 9.32 7.29
N ASP A 584 -0.70 8.31 6.88
CA ASP A 584 -1.11 7.20 7.76
C ASP A 584 0.07 6.26 8.03
N GLN A 585 0.25 5.88 9.30
CA GLN A 585 1.37 5.06 9.75
C GLN A 585 1.53 3.77 8.93
N TYR A 586 0.43 3.17 8.47
CA TYR A 586 0.47 1.98 7.63
C TYR A 586 1.25 2.24 6.33
N TYR A 587 0.93 3.31 5.60
CA TYR A 587 1.60 3.63 4.33
C TYR A 587 2.99 4.22 4.54
N VAL A 588 3.19 5.00 5.61
CA VAL A 588 4.50 5.56 5.98
C VAL A 588 5.51 4.44 6.20
N THR A 589 5.15 3.34 6.87
CA THR A 589 6.09 2.23 7.12
C THR A 589 6.60 1.56 5.83
N PHE A 590 5.79 1.49 4.77
CA PHE A 590 6.26 0.99 3.46
C PHE A 590 7.17 2.00 2.76
N TRP A 591 6.96 3.29 3.01
CA TRP A 591 7.83 4.32 2.45
C TRP A 591 9.13 4.40 3.22
N GLU A 592 9.19 4.19 4.53
CA GLU A 592 10.44 4.23 5.31
C GLU A 592 11.38 3.06 4.98
N ASP A 593 10.84 1.87 4.72
CA ASP A 593 11.61 0.68 4.38
C ASP A 593 12.12 0.73 2.92
N LEU A 594 13.44 0.58 2.73
CA LEU A 594 14.10 0.71 1.43
C LEU A 594 13.61 -0.33 0.42
N SER A 595 13.40 -1.57 0.86
CA SER A 595 12.95 -2.68 0.02
C SER A 595 11.54 -2.43 -0.53
N THR A 596 10.59 -2.06 0.34
CA THR A 596 9.22 -1.78 -0.09
C THR A 596 9.10 -0.47 -0.85
N ARG A 597 9.90 0.55 -0.51
CA ARG A 597 9.96 1.81 -1.27
C ARG A 597 10.44 1.56 -2.70
N ALA A 598 11.53 0.82 -2.89
CA ALA A 598 12.05 0.50 -4.22
C ALA A 598 11.01 -0.25 -5.06
N LEU A 599 10.31 -1.21 -4.45
CA LEU A 599 9.22 -1.96 -5.09
C LEU A 599 8.08 -1.04 -5.56
N LEU A 600 7.64 -0.10 -4.72
CA LEU A 600 6.53 0.80 -5.03
C LEU A 600 6.92 1.93 -6.01
N GLN A 601 8.19 2.33 -6.04
CA GLN A 601 8.69 3.39 -6.94
C GLN A 601 9.03 2.88 -8.33
N PHE A 602 9.73 1.75 -8.42
CA PHE A 602 10.28 1.24 -9.69
C PHE A 602 9.48 0.04 -10.24
N GLY A 603 8.50 -0.45 -9.47
CA GLY A 603 7.79 -1.68 -9.77
C GLY A 603 8.56 -2.92 -9.33
N ASP A 604 7.83 -4.03 -9.16
CA ASP A 604 8.40 -5.34 -8.88
C ASP A 604 8.56 -6.10 -10.21
N PRO A 605 9.78 -6.50 -10.62
CA PRO A 605 9.97 -7.38 -11.77
C PRO A 605 9.13 -8.66 -11.68
N TRP A 606 8.97 -9.20 -10.47
CA TRP A 606 8.17 -10.40 -10.27
C TRP A 606 6.69 -10.16 -10.59
N LEU A 607 6.14 -8.98 -10.30
CA LEU A 607 4.76 -8.64 -10.68
C LEU A 607 4.59 -8.62 -12.20
N ILE A 608 5.59 -8.11 -12.94
CA ILE A 608 5.59 -8.12 -14.40
C ILE A 608 5.59 -9.56 -14.92
N ASP A 609 6.42 -10.44 -14.33
CA ASP A 609 6.54 -11.84 -14.75
C ASP A 609 5.24 -12.64 -14.61
N ILE A 610 4.42 -12.36 -13.58
CA ILE A 610 3.08 -12.97 -13.43
C ILE A 610 1.97 -12.25 -14.21
N GLY A 611 2.29 -11.20 -14.97
CA GLY A 611 1.33 -10.47 -15.82
C GLY A 611 0.64 -9.30 -15.13
N LEU A 612 1.09 -8.91 -13.94
CA LEU A 612 0.67 -7.70 -13.22
C LEU A 612 1.63 -6.56 -13.56
N CYS A 613 1.45 -5.86 -14.67
CA CYS A 613 2.28 -4.68 -14.96
C CYS A 613 2.10 -3.60 -13.87
N PRO A 614 3.17 -3.17 -13.17
CA PRO A 614 3.14 -1.94 -12.41
C PRO A 614 3.00 -0.81 -13.43
N LEU A 615 1.87 -0.11 -13.40
CA LEU A 615 1.65 1.04 -14.31
C LEU A 615 2.62 2.21 -14.00
N VAL A 616 3.32 2.18 -12.87
CA VAL A 616 4.18 3.24 -12.35
C VAL A 616 5.34 3.58 -13.30
N THR A 617 5.84 2.66 -14.12
CA THR A 617 7.08 2.88 -14.91
C THR A 617 6.91 3.40 -16.33
N ASP A 618 5.84 3.08 -17.07
CA ASP A 618 5.95 3.15 -18.54
C ASP A 618 5.42 4.44 -19.21
N ARG A 619 4.69 5.31 -18.50
CA ARG A 619 4.15 6.56 -19.10
C ARG A 619 4.68 7.86 -18.51
N ILE A 620 4.97 7.90 -17.21
CA ILE A 620 5.34 9.18 -16.58
C ILE A 620 6.82 9.52 -16.79
N VAL A 621 7.73 8.54 -16.95
CA VAL A 621 9.13 8.86 -17.33
C VAL A 621 9.18 9.62 -18.68
N LYS A 622 8.28 9.27 -19.62
CA LYS A 622 8.18 9.95 -20.91
C LYS A 622 7.48 11.32 -20.82
N GLU A 623 6.56 11.49 -19.88
CA GLU A 623 5.92 12.80 -19.64
C GLU A 623 6.78 13.72 -18.77
N SER A 624 7.63 13.20 -17.88
CA SER A 624 8.65 14.01 -17.20
C SER A 624 9.72 14.49 -18.17
N GLU A 625 10.18 13.64 -19.10
CA GLU A 625 11.14 14.05 -20.14
C GLU A 625 10.54 15.03 -21.16
N GLN A 626 9.21 15.03 -21.37
CA GLN A 626 8.55 15.95 -22.31
C GLN A 626 8.02 17.24 -21.64
N ASN A 627 7.60 17.19 -20.37
CA ASN A 627 7.14 18.37 -19.63
C ASN A 627 8.26 19.14 -18.92
N GLU A 628 9.48 18.60 -18.86
CA GLU A 628 10.68 19.35 -18.45
C GLU A 628 11.00 20.51 -19.40
N HIS A 629 10.47 20.53 -20.63
CA HIS A 629 10.73 21.62 -21.57
C HIS A 629 9.77 22.81 -21.51
N GLU A 630 8.67 22.76 -20.74
CA GLU A 630 7.73 23.90 -20.69
C GLU A 630 7.35 24.39 -19.28
N ASN A 631 7.84 23.77 -18.19
CA ASN A 631 7.63 24.27 -16.81
C ASN A 631 8.95 24.43 -16.02
N GLU A 632 10.00 25.00 -16.64
CA GLU A 632 11.30 25.31 -16.01
C GLU A 632 11.28 26.46 -14.97
N THR A 633 10.15 26.78 -14.32
CA THR A 633 10.13 27.87 -13.31
C THR A 633 9.60 27.53 -11.92
N PHE A 634 9.17 26.31 -11.63
CA PHE A 634 8.97 25.88 -10.23
C PHE A 634 9.28 24.40 -10.03
N ASP A 635 10.22 24.14 -9.12
CA ASP A 635 10.54 22.87 -8.45
C ASP A 635 11.57 21.89 -9.06
N GLU A 636 12.72 22.39 -9.53
CA GLU A 636 13.99 21.61 -9.54
C GLU A 636 14.68 21.56 -8.15
N LEU A 637 14.10 22.23 -7.14
CA LEU A 637 14.65 22.26 -5.76
C LEU A 637 14.31 21.05 -4.89
N HIS A 638 13.67 20.01 -5.43
CA HIS A 638 13.29 18.82 -4.66
C HIS A 638 14.04 17.51 -4.98
N SER A 639 15.05 17.52 -5.88
CA SER A 639 15.71 16.27 -6.28
C SER A 639 16.78 15.74 -5.30
N SER A 640 17.27 16.53 -4.34
CA SER A 640 18.46 16.14 -3.57
C SER A 640 18.32 16.05 -2.05
N ASN A 641 17.21 16.48 -1.43
CA ASN A 641 17.07 16.44 0.04
C ASN A 641 15.68 16.09 0.61
N THR A 642 14.75 15.54 -0.19
CA THR A 642 13.38 15.21 0.27
C THR A 642 13.28 13.80 0.88
N TYR A 643 14.17 13.46 1.82
CA TYR A 643 14.26 12.11 2.41
C TYR A 643 13.30 11.83 3.58
N LEU A 644 12.57 12.83 4.10
CA LEU A 644 11.72 12.67 5.28
C LEU A 644 10.48 13.59 5.18
N GLY A 645 9.36 13.07 4.65
CA GLY A 645 8.00 13.62 4.74
C GLY A 645 7.75 15.06 4.23
N LEU A 646 6.85 15.20 3.24
CA LEU A 646 6.15 16.41 2.71
C LEU A 646 6.36 16.45 1.18
N HIS A 647 5.64 15.76 0.30
CA HIS A 647 4.21 15.47 0.27
C HIS A 647 3.98 14.25 -0.64
N GLY A 648 3.31 13.21 -0.12
CA GLY A 648 2.68 12.17 -0.95
C GLY A 648 3.14 10.73 -0.72
N GLY A 649 4.35 10.49 -0.21
CA GLY A 649 4.84 9.15 0.14
C GLY A 649 4.58 8.12 -0.98
N VAL A 650 3.95 7.00 -0.62
CA VAL A 650 3.54 5.93 -1.55
C VAL A 650 2.65 6.43 -2.69
N PHE A 651 1.88 7.50 -2.48
CA PHE A 651 0.93 8.06 -3.44
C PHE A 651 1.50 9.23 -4.27
N THR A 652 2.78 9.59 -4.13
CA THR A 652 3.38 10.78 -4.76
C THR A 652 3.07 10.88 -6.26
N GLN A 653 3.19 9.78 -7.01
CA GLN A 653 2.92 9.77 -8.45
C GLN A 653 1.42 9.96 -8.77
N MET A 654 0.54 9.33 -7.99
CA MET A 654 -0.91 9.47 -8.17
C MET A 654 -1.38 10.87 -7.82
N LEU A 655 -0.84 11.48 -6.75
CA LEU A 655 -1.13 12.85 -6.36
C LEU A 655 -0.76 13.85 -7.47
N ARG A 656 0.42 13.71 -8.08
CA ARG A 656 0.82 14.55 -9.23
C ARG A 656 -0.13 14.41 -10.41
N LEU A 657 -0.55 13.19 -10.73
CA LEU A 657 -1.47 12.91 -11.84
C LEU A 657 -2.87 13.50 -11.58
N TYR A 658 -3.38 13.38 -10.35
CA TYR A 658 -4.66 13.99 -9.95
C TYR A 658 -4.59 15.52 -9.93
N ASP A 659 -3.53 16.09 -9.36
CA ASP A 659 -3.33 17.54 -9.30
C ASP A 659 -3.21 18.17 -10.71
N GLY A 660 -2.48 17.52 -11.62
CA GLY A 660 -2.38 17.94 -13.01
C GLY A 660 -3.73 17.99 -13.72
N GLU A 661 -4.56 16.96 -13.56
CA GLU A 661 -5.88 16.94 -14.19
C GLU A 661 -6.89 17.88 -13.52
N ILE A 662 -6.79 18.09 -12.20
CA ILE A 662 -7.55 19.15 -11.51
C ILE A 662 -7.23 20.50 -12.16
N LYS A 663 -5.94 20.85 -12.31
CA LYS A 663 -5.53 22.11 -12.94
C LYS A 663 -6.06 22.24 -14.38
N ASN A 664 -5.95 21.19 -15.18
CA ASN A 664 -6.46 21.16 -16.55
C ASN A 664 -7.98 21.40 -16.60
N MET A 665 -8.75 20.65 -15.82
CA MET A 665 -10.20 20.77 -15.79
C MET A 665 -10.67 22.13 -15.23
N LEU A 666 -9.95 22.68 -14.24
CA LEU A 666 -10.24 24.02 -13.72
C LEU A 666 -9.99 25.09 -14.79
N LYS A 667 -8.88 25.01 -15.53
CA LYS A 667 -8.59 25.90 -16.65
C LYS A 667 -9.66 25.83 -17.73
N GLU A 668 -10.04 24.63 -18.17
CA GLU A 668 -11.11 24.44 -19.16
C GLU A 668 -12.44 25.03 -18.66
N THR A 669 -12.77 24.83 -17.37
CA THR A 669 -13.98 25.40 -16.76
C THR A 669 -13.95 26.94 -16.78
N VAL A 670 -12.82 27.54 -16.42
CA VAL A 670 -12.64 29.00 -16.46
C VAL A 670 -12.74 29.53 -17.88
N ASP A 671 -12.05 28.92 -18.84
CA ASP A 671 -12.07 29.36 -20.24
C ASP A 671 -13.49 29.34 -20.83
N LEU A 672 -14.28 28.31 -20.52
CA LEU A 672 -15.69 28.23 -20.92
C LEU A 672 -16.52 29.36 -20.29
N THR A 673 -16.38 29.58 -18.98
CA THR A 673 -17.11 30.65 -18.29
C THR A 673 -16.75 32.03 -18.86
N LEU A 674 -15.46 32.30 -19.08
CA LEU A 674 -14.98 33.57 -19.62
C LEU A 674 -15.40 33.77 -21.07
N THR A 675 -15.47 32.73 -21.87
CA THR A 675 -15.95 32.83 -23.27
C THR A 675 -17.40 33.31 -23.31
N ASP A 676 -18.27 32.73 -22.49
CA ASP A 676 -19.67 33.18 -22.37
C ASP A 676 -19.75 34.62 -21.83
N LEU A 677 -19.00 34.94 -20.78
CA LEU A 677 -18.96 36.28 -20.19
C LEU A 677 -18.49 37.34 -21.20
N LYS A 678 -17.42 37.06 -21.95
CA LYS A 678 -16.89 37.95 -23.01
C LYS A 678 -17.91 38.16 -24.12
N SER A 679 -18.65 37.11 -24.51
CA SER A 679 -19.71 37.23 -25.52
C SER A 679 -20.87 38.12 -25.07
N LYS A 680 -21.23 38.04 -23.79
CA LYS A 680 -22.31 38.84 -23.18
C LYS A 680 -21.86 40.25 -22.77
N SER A 681 -20.55 40.51 -22.71
CA SER A 681 -19.99 41.83 -22.43
C SER A 681 -19.76 42.70 -23.66
N LEU A 682 -19.85 42.18 -24.90
CA LEU A 682 -19.52 42.95 -26.12
C LEU A 682 -20.25 44.29 -26.21
N VAL A 683 -21.55 44.34 -25.85
CA VAL A 683 -22.37 45.56 -25.88
C VAL A 683 -21.98 46.55 -24.78
N TYR A 684 -21.37 46.08 -23.69
CA TYR A 684 -20.83 46.93 -22.64
C TYR A 684 -19.43 47.45 -23.01
N VAL A 685 -18.56 46.55 -23.46
CA VAL A 685 -17.15 46.78 -23.78
C VAL A 685 -17.00 47.75 -24.96
N TYR A 686 -17.71 47.54 -26.05
CA TYR A 686 -17.61 48.37 -27.26
C TYR A 686 -18.65 49.50 -27.34
N ALA A 687 -19.23 49.92 -26.21
CA ALA A 687 -20.17 51.04 -26.15
C ALA A 687 -19.45 52.40 -26.20
N THR A 688 -18.77 52.71 -27.30
CA THR A 688 -17.98 53.95 -27.45
C THR A 688 -18.78 55.23 -27.10
N ASP A 689 -20.01 55.33 -27.59
CA ASP A 689 -20.91 56.47 -27.31
C ASP A 689 -21.32 56.55 -25.82
N HIS A 690 -21.40 55.41 -25.14
CA HIS A 690 -21.70 55.34 -23.71
C HIS A 690 -20.57 55.92 -22.88
N TRP A 691 -19.31 55.65 -23.25
CA TRP A 691 -18.11 56.12 -22.55
C TRP A 691 -17.78 57.59 -22.85
N LEU A 692 -18.23 58.10 -24.00
CA LEU A 692 -18.04 59.49 -24.43
C LEU A 692 -19.21 60.42 -24.08
N ARG A 693 -20.27 59.94 -23.39
CA ARG A 693 -21.41 60.78 -23.00
C ARG A 693 -20.94 62.08 -22.39
N ALA A 694 -21.27 63.20 -23.03
CA ALA A 694 -21.00 64.52 -22.48
C ALA A 694 -21.89 64.73 -21.25
N SER A 695 -21.32 65.28 -20.17
CA SER A 695 -22.14 65.93 -19.15
C SER A 695 -22.87 67.08 -19.83
N SER A 696 -24.12 67.34 -19.44
CA SER A 696 -24.93 68.42 -20.03
C SER A 696 -24.35 69.82 -19.76
N VAL A 697 -23.18 69.91 -19.11
CA VAL A 697 -22.57 71.15 -18.66
C VAL A 697 -21.17 71.31 -19.26
N SER A 698 -21.10 72.08 -20.34
CA SER A 698 -19.88 72.74 -20.79
C SER A 698 -19.55 73.86 -19.79
N GLY A 699 -18.40 73.76 -19.11
CA GLY A 699 -17.83 74.83 -18.29
C GLY A 699 -18.34 74.92 -16.83
N TYR A 700 -17.39 74.96 -15.89
CA TYR A 700 -17.54 75.44 -14.50
C TYR A 700 -18.30 74.55 -13.49
N LEU A 701 -17.56 73.59 -12.90
CA LEU A 701 -17.57 72.98 -11.54
C LEU A 701 -18.82 72.90 -10.62
N SER A 702 -20.05 73.30 -10.98
CA SER A 702 -21.15 73.36 -10.00
C SER A 702 -22.19 72.22 -10.04
N ASN A 703 -22.46 71.57 -11.19
CA ASN A 703 -23.56 70.59 -11.30
C ASN A 703 -23.16 69.13 -11.53
N THR A 704 -21.87 68.83 -11.70
CA THR A 704 -21.38 67.45 -11.84
C THR A 704 -21.75 66.55 -10.65
N LYS A 705 -21.86 67.12 -9.44
CA LYS A 705 -22.28 66.37 -8.23
C LYS A 705 -23.69 65.79 -8.33
N SER A 706 -24.62 66.44 -9.02
CA SER A 706 -26.01 65.95 -9.15
C SER A 706 -26.16 64.84 -10.19
N GLU A 707 -25.36 64.85 -11.26
CA GLU A 707 -25.34 63.76 -12.25
C GLU A 707 -24.63 62.53 -11.66
N LEU A 708 -23.56 62.73 -10.88
CA LEU A 708 -22.84 61.66 -10.17
C LEU A 708 -23.70 60.94 -9.12
N SER A 709 -24.64 61.63 -8.46
CA SER A 709 -25.55 60.99 -7.49
C SER A 709 -26.65 60.15 -8.13
N ASN A 710 -26.92 60.33 -9.43
CA ASN A 710 -27.97 59.63 -10.18
C ASN A 710 -27.43 58.49 -11.05
N LEU A 711 -26.17 58.10 -10.87
CA LEU A 711 -25.62 56.94 -11.58
C LEU A 711 -26.37 55.67 -11.18
N MET A 712 -26.70 54.86 -12.19
CA MET A 712 -27.32 53.54 -12.05
C MET A 712 -26.51 52.54 -12.88
N MET A 713 -26.73 51.24 -12.69
CA MET A 713 -26.11 50.21 -13.52
C MET A 713 -26.30 50.53 -15.01
N SER A 714 -25.22 50.49 -15.78
CA SER A 714 -25.33 50.57 -17.23
C SER A 714 -26.25 49.47 -17.77
N THR A 715 -27.30 49.85 -18.50
CA THR A 715 -28.20 48.89 -19.16
C THR A 715 -27.43 47.92 -20.06
N ASN A 716 -26.36 48.41 -20.68
CA ASN A 716 -25.46 47.63 -21.53
C ASN A 716 -24.66 46.57 -20.75
N ALA A 717 -24.44 46.79 -19.44
CA ALA A 717 -23.70 45.87 -18.57
C ALA A 717 -24.57 44.76 -17.97
N SER A 718 -25.90 44.90 -18.01
CA SER A 718 -26.84 44.00 -17.33
C SER A 718 -26.68 42.53 -17.73
N ALA A 719 -26.54 42.23 -19.03
CA ALA A 719 -26.37 40.87 -19.53
C ALA A 719 -25.07 40.23 -19.03
N PHE A 720 -23.97 40.98 -19.02
CA PHE A 720 -22.67 40.55 -18.50
C PHE A 720 -22.73 40.29 -16.99
N PHE A 721 -23.26 41.24 -16.21
CA PHE A 721 -23.33 41.13 -14.76
C PHE A 721 -24.28 40.04 -14.27
N LEU A 722 -25.42 39.84 -14.95
CA LEU A 722 -26.32 38.73 -14.64
C LEU A 722 -25.67 37.39 -14.94
N ALA A 723 -24.99 37.25 -16.09
CA ALA A 723 -24.27 36.03 -16.41
C ALA A 723 -23.15 35.73 -15.41
N LEU A 724 -22.38 36.74 -15.00
CA LEU A 724 -21.33 36.58 -13.99
C LEU A 724 -21.89 36.09 -12.65
N ARG A 725 -22.97 36.71 -12.18
CA ARG A 725 -23.66 36.29 -10.96
C ARG A 725 -24.11 34.84 -11.04
N ASP A 726 -24.75 34.47 -12.14
CA ASP A 726 -25.34 33.13 -12.32
C ASP A 726 -24.25 32.05 -12.42
N TRP A 727 -23.15 32.33 -13.12
CA TRP A 727 -21.98 31.45 -13.16
C TRP A 727 -21.34 31.26 -11.79
N LEU A 728 -21.05 32.36 -11.07
CA LEU A 728 -20.42 32.29 -9.76
C LEU A 728 -21.30 31.52 -8.75
N TYR A 729 -22.60 31.77 -8.76
CA TYR A 729 -23.55 31.05 -7.91
C TYR A 729 -23.63 29.56 -8.24
N HIS A 730 -23.75 29.22 -9.52
CA HIS A 730 -23.83 27.82 -9.95
C HIS A 730 -22.56 27.03 -9.56
N LEU A 731 -21.40 27.62 -9.79
CA LEU A 731 -20.11 27.01 -9.46
C LEU A 731 -19.90 26.93 -7.95
N SER A 732 -20.33 27.93 -7.16
CA SER A 732 -20.23 27.89 -5.70
C SER A 732 -21.12 26.81 -5.08
N GLU A 733 -22.29 26.56 -5.66
CA GLU A 733 -23.23 25.54 -5.16
C GLU A 733 -22.84 24.11 -5.58
N SER A 734 -22.12 23.95 -6.69
CA SER A 734 -21.91 22.64 -7.29
C SER A 734 -20.49 22.09 -7.09
N LEU A 735 -19.48 22.94 -6.94
CA LEU A 735 -18.08 22.52 -6.80
C LEU A 735 -17.63 22.41 -5.34
N HIS A 736 -16.67 21.53 -5.10
CA HIS A 736 -15.95 21.46 -3.84
C HIS A 736 -15.37 22.85 -3.47
N PRO A 737 -15.47 23.32 -2.22
CA PRO A 737 -15.13 24.70 -1.83
C PRO A 737 -13.72 25.16 -2.23
N LYS A 738 -12.71 24.27 -2.10
CA LYS A 738 -11.33 24.54 -2.54
C LYS A 738 -11.20 24.75 -4.06
N LEU A 739 -11.98 24.01 -4.87
CA LEU A 739 -11.99 24.13 -6.33
C LEU A 739 -12.67 25.43 -6.76
N PHE A 740 -13.83 25.74 -6.15
CA PHE A 740 -14.51 27.01 -6.37
C PHE A 740 -13.61 28.20 -6.02
N THR A 741 -12.86 28.11 -4.91
CA THR A 741 -11.90 29.14 -4.50
C THR A 741 -10.83 29.42 -5.54
N HIS A 742 -10.39 28.39 -6.25
CA HIS A 742 -9.45 28.55 -7.35
C HIS A 742 -10.10 29.21 -8.57
N ILE A 743 -11.28 28.73 -8.97
CA ILE A 743 -11.99 29.22 -10.16
C ILE A 743 -12.35 30.70 -10.05
N TRP A 744 -12.97 31.15 -8.95
CA TRP A 744 -13.40 32.55 -8.88
C TRP A 744 -12.22 33.52 -8.89
N LYS A 745 -11.08 33.14 -8.30
CA LYS A 745 -9.85 33.95 -8.32
C LYS A 745 -9.28 34.08 -9.73
N GLU A 746 -9.28 32.99 -10.48
CA GLU A 746 -8.82 32.98 -11.86
C GLU A 746 -9.77 33.78 -12.77
N ILE A 747 -11.08 33.61 -12.61
CA ILE A 747 -12.09 34.43 -13.31
C ILE A 747 -11.86 35.91 -13.03
N ALA A 748 -11.63 36.30 -11.76
CA ALA A 748 -11.38 37.69 -11.40
C ALA A 748 -10.12 38.22 -12.10
N SER A 749 -9.01 37.47 -12.04
CA SER A 749 -7.75 37.87 -12.67
C SER A 749 -7.85 38.01 -14.19
N GLN A 750 -8.55 37.10 -14.87
CA GLN A 750 -8.71 37.18 -16.32
C GLN A 750 -9.76 38.21 -16.77
N LEU A 751 -10.78 38.48 -15.94
CA LEU A 751 -11.70 39.59 -16.18
C LEU A 751 -11.01 40.94 -15.99
N ASP A 752 -10.08 41.07 -15.04
CA ASP A 752 -9.24 42.26 -14.89
C ASP A 752 -8.47 42.55 -16.19
N ASP A 753 -7.72 41.56 -16.69
CA ASP A 753 -6.97 41.69 -17.94
C ASP A 753 -7.88 41.97 -19.16
N TYR A 754 -8.99 41.24 -19.28
CA TYR A 754 -9.94 41.42 -20.39
C TYR A 754 -10.56 42.82 -20.39
N LEU A 755 -11.09 43.29 -19.27
CA LEU A 755 -11.72 44.60 -19.18
C LEU A 755 -10.68 45.72 -19.30
N TYR A 756 -9.46 45.52 -18.81
CA TYR A 756 -8.37 46.46 -19.02
C TYR A 756 -8.03 46.62 -20.51
N ASN A 757 -7.77 45.52 -21.21
CA ASN A 757 -7.35 45.55 -22.61
C ASN A 757 -8.50 45.91 -23.56
N GLU A 758 -9.66 45.27 -23.42
CA GLU A 758 -10.75 45.37 -24.40
C GLU A 758 -11.73 46.50 -24.10
N LEU A 759 -11.94 46.88 -22.84
CA LEU A 759 -12.84 47.98 -22.46
C LEU A 759 -12.06 49.27 -22.24
N ILE A 760 -11.03 49.27 -21.39
CA ILE A 760 -10.35 50.51 -21.04
C ILE A 760 -9.48 50.99 -22.20
N LEU A 761 -8.51 50.19 -22.65
CA LEU A 761 -7.55 50.62 -23.67
C LEU A 761 -8.17 50.87 -25.06
N SER A 762 -9.32 50.27 -25.35
CA SER A 762 -10.03 50.43 -26.63
C SER A 762 -10.99 51.62 -26.69
N ASN A 763 -11.28 52.27 -25.56
CA ASN A 763 -12.24 53.37 -25.49
C ASN A 763 -11.61 54.68 -25.03
N ARG A 764 -12.34 55.77 -25.25
CA ARG A 764 -12.06 57.08 -24.64
C ARG A 764 -13.16 57.45 -23.67
N PHE A 765 -12.79 58.12 -22.58
CA PHE A 765 -13.70 58.38 -21.46
C PHE A 765 -13.90 59.87 -21.24
N SER A 766 -15.14 60.33 -21.30
CA SER A 766 -15.52 61.61 -20.71
C SER A 766 -15.47 61.51 -19.17
N PRO A 767 -15.47 62.63 -18.42
CA PRO A 767 -15.56 62.59 -16.96
C PRO A 767 -16.78 61.80 -16.44
N LEU A 768 -17.91 61.86 -17.16
CA LEU A 768 -19.12 61.13 -16.80
C LEU A 768 -19.01 59.64 -17.15
N GLY A 769 -18.40 59.30 -18.29
CA GLY A 769 -18.13 57.91 -18.67
C GLY A 769 -17.13 57.23 -17.73
N ALA A 770 -16.07 57.93 -17.31
CA ALA A 770 -15.12 57.45 -16.31
C ALA A 770 -15.78 57.20 -14.95
N ALA A 771 -16.69 58.10 -14.53
CA ALA A 771 -17.45 57.94 -13.30
C ALA A 771 -18.46 56.78 -13.38
N GLN A 772 -19.10 56.57 -14.54
CA GLN A 772 -19.98 55.42 -14.78
C GLN A 772 -19.20 54.10 -14.69
N LEU A 773 -18.02 54.01 -15.31
CA LEU A 773 -17.16 52.83 -15.18
C LEU A 773 -16.83 52.55 -13.71
N ARG A 774 -16.45 53.58 -12.95
CA ARG A 774 -16.19 53.44 -11.50
C ARG A 774 -17.42 52.93 -10.75
N PHE A 775 -18.60 53.46 -11.07
CA PHE A 775 -19.86 53.08 -10.45
C PHE A 775 -20.20 51.61 -10.72
N ASP A 776 -20.06 51.16 -11.97
CA ASP A 776 -20.33 49.78 -12.36
C ASP A 776 -19.41 48.79 -11.62
N LEU A 777 -18.10 49.10 -11.54
CA LEU A 777 -17.13 48.27 -10.85
C LEU A 777 -17.38 48.22 -9.34
N THR A 778 -17.61 49.38 -8.71
CA THR A 778 -17.74 49.49 -7.24
C THR A 778 -19.05 48.92 -6.71
N ASN A 779 -20.15 49.07 -7.44
CA ASN A 779 -21.48 48.71 -6.96
C ASN A 779 -22.00 47.36 -7.48
N TYR A 780 -21.39 46.81 -8.55
CA TYR A 780 -21.83 45.54 -9.12
C TYR A 780 -20.70 44.52 -9.21
N LEU A 781 -19.56 44.84 -9.83
CA LEU A 781 -18.48 43.86 -9.99
C LEU A 781 -17.91 43.42 -8.63
N TYR A 782 -17.40 44.36 -7.82
CA TYR A 782 -16.76 44.00 -6.54
C TYR A 782 -17.73 43.33 -5.56
N PRO A 783 -18.98 43.80 -5.37
CA PRO A 783 -19.93 43.14 -4.48
C PRO A 783 -20.30 41.71 -4.84
N MET A 784 -20.25 41.32 -6.13
CA MET A 784 -20.44 39.91 -6.52
C MET A 784 -19.34 39.01 -5.96
N PHE A 785 -18.08 39.47 -5.99
CA PHE A 785 -16.96 38.74 -5.39
C PHE A 785 -16.90 38.89 -3.87
N SER A 786 -17.51 39.93 -3.29
CA SER A 786 -17.63 40.09 -1.84
C SER A 786 -18.40 38.95 -1.15
N LEU A 787 -19.18 38.17 -1.89
CA LEU A 787 -19.82 36.96 -1.38
C LEU A 787 -18.81 35.84 -1.08
N TYR A 788 -17.61 35.90 -1.66
CA TYR A 788 -16.61 34.83 -1.63
C TYR A 788 -15.25 35.29 -1.08
N THR A 789 -15.01 36.60 -0.97
CA THR A 789 -13.82 37.18 -0.36
C THR A 789 -14.12 38.51 0.32
N GLU A 790 -13.47 38.78 1.45
CA GLU A 790 -13.62 40.07 2.16
C GLU A 790 -12.99 41.25 1.40
N ARG A 791 -12.08 40.99 0.46
CA ARG A 791 -11.34 42.01 -0.30
C ARG A 791 -11.30 41.63 -1.78
N PRO A 792 -12.31 42.02 -2.58
CA PRO A 792 -12.36 41.71 -4.01
C PRO A 792 -11.42 42.58 -4.87
N GLU A 793 -11.18 43.83 -4.48
CA GLU A 793 -10.43 44.82 -5.27
C GLU A 793 -8.98 44.41 -5.62
N PRO A 794 -8.23 43.68 -4.77
CA PRO A 794 -6.89 43.20 -5.12
C PRO A 794 -6.82 42.22 -6.29
N TYR A 795 -7.94 41.57 -6.64
CA TYR A 795 -8.03 40.66 -7.78
C TYR A 795 -8.33 41.38 -9.10
N PHE A 796 -8.61 42.68 -9.05
CA PHE A 796 -8.95 43.55 -10.18
C PHE A 796 -8.01 44.77 -10.24
N PHE A 797 -6.71 44.52 -10.19
CA PHE A 797 -5.74 45.59 -9.93
C PHE A 797 -5.55 46.52 -11.13
N GLN A 798 -5.54 46.01 -12.37
CA GLN A 798 -5.33 46.82 -13.57
C GLN A 798 -6.51 47.77 -13.80
N ILE A 799 -7.74 47.24 -13.78
CA ILE A 799 -8.93 48.07 -14.00
C ILE A 799 -9.17 49.03 -12.84
N ARG A 800 -8.85 48.63 -11.60
CA ARG A 800 -8.94 49.52 -10.44
C ARG A 800 -8.00 50.70 -10.61
N ASP A 801 -6.72 50.44 -10.88
CA ASP A 801 -5.70 51.48 -11.01
C ASP A 801 -5.99 52.39 -12.22
N ALA A 802 -6.41 51.81 -13.34
CA ALA A 802 -6.82 52.56 -14.51
C ALA A 802 -8.06 53.43 -14.23
N CYS A 803 -9.03 52.90 -13.48
CA CYS A 803 -10.22 53.64 -13.08
C CYS A 803 -9.87 54.84 -12.19
N VAL A 804 -8.89 54.71 -11.30
CA VAL A 804 -8.36 55.84 -10.50
C VAL A 804 -7.83 56.94 -11.43
N LEU A 805 -6.97 56.60 -12.40
CA LEU A 805 -6.36 57.56 -13.33
C LEU A 805 -7.38 58.26 -14.24
N LEU A 806 -8.36 57.51 -14.75
CA LEU A 806 -9.45 58.05 -15.57
C LEU A 806 -10.32 59.05 -14.80
N ASN A 807 -10.47 58.85 -13.48
CA ASN A 807 -11.29 59.68 -12.60
C ASN A 807 -10.52 60.82 -11.90
N LEU A 808 -9.23 61.03 -12.16
CA LEU A 808 -8.51 62.18 -11.60
C LEU A 808 -9.12 63.51 -12.06
N LEU A 809 -8.96 64.57 -11.26
CA LEU A 809 -9.33 65.93 -11.69
C LEU A 809 -8.42 66.38 -12.83
N ARG A 810 -8.95 67.19 -13.78
CA ARG A 810 -8.22 67.61 -14.99
C ARG A 810 -6.83 68.18 -14.68
N GLY A 811 -6.73 69.11 -13.73
CA GLY A 811 -5.45 69.69 -13.34
C GLY A 811 -4.47 68.66 -12.78
N THR A 812 -4.93 67.77 -11.90
CA THR A 812 -4.12 66.66 -11.35
C THR A 812 -3.65 65.71 -12.44
N ALA A 813 -4.50 65.42 -13.44
CA ALA A 813 -4.18 64.52 -14.53
C ALA A 813 -3.13 65.09 -15.50
N GLU A 814 -3.23 66.37 -15.87
CA GLU A 814 -2.23 67.03 -16.73
C GLU A 814 -0.89 67.18 -16.00
N LEU A 815 -0.91 67.59 -14.72
CA LEU A 815 0.30 67.66 -13.90
C LEU A 815 0.96 66.29 -13.77
N LEU A 816 0.18 65.24 -13.51
CA LEU A 816 0.70 63.88 -13.43
C LEU A 816 1.31 63.45 -14.78
N LYS A 817 0.66 63.78 -15.90
CA LYS A 817 1.16 63.47 -17.24
C LYS A 817 2.47 64.19 -17.54
N GLU A 818 2.57 65.48 -17.24
CA GLU A 818 3.81 66.26 -17.38
C GLU A 818 4.91 65.67 -16.49
N THR A 819 4.61 65.39 -15.22
CA THR A 819 5.55 64.80 -14.26
C THR A 819 6.09 63.46 -14.74
N ILE A 820 5.22 62.59 -15.28
CA ILE A 820 5.65 61.29 -15.82
C ILE A 820 6.48 61.47 -17.09
N ILE A 821 6.10 62.37 -18.01
CA ILE A 821 6.88 62.63 -19.24
C ILE A 821 8.26 63.22 -18.92
N GLU A 822 8.32 64.16 -17.98
CA GLU A 822 9.57 64.77 -17.54
C GLU A 822 10.49 63.76 -16.87
N SER A 823 9.95 62.92 -15.98
CA SER A 823 10.72 61.85 -15.33
C SER A 823 11.20 60.78 -16.31
N VAL A 824 10.36 60.35 -17.27
CA VAL A 824 10.75 59.38 -18.32
C VAL A 824 11.83 59.94 -19.27
N ASN A 825 11.78 61.23 -19.61
CA ASN A 825 12.76 61.86 -20.51
C ASN A 825 14.04 62.32 -19.79
N SER A 826 14.06 62.35 -18.46
CA SER A 826 15.21 62.81 -17.69
C SER A 826 16.36 61.80 -17.75
N GLN A 827 17.48 62.17 -18.38
CA GLN A 827 18.72 61.36 -18.36
C GLN A 827 19.33 61.22 -16.96
N GLN A 828 18.88 62.03 -15.99
CA GLN A 828 19.31 61.99 -14.60
C GLN A 828 18.46 61.00 -13.79
N LYS A 829 18.88 59.73 -13.77
CA LYS A 829 18.18 58.60 -13.10
C LYS A 829 17.99 58.73 -11.58
N HIS A 830 18.54 59.75 -10.90
CA HIS A 830 18.67 59.71 -9.43
C HIS A 830 17.58 60.44 -8.63
N ASP A 831 16.88 61.44 -9.16
CA ASP A 831 15.96 62.26 -8.34
C ASP A 831 14.47 62.18 -8.73
N ASN A 832 14.14 61.79 -9.97
CA ASN A 832 12.75 61.76 -10.44
C ASN A 832 12.27 60.31 -10.56
N ASP A 833 11.86 59.68 -9.45
CA ASP A 833 11.17 58.40 -9.52
C ASP A 833 9.76 58.61 -10.11
N PRO A 834 9.48 58.18 -11.35
CA PRO A 834 8.16 58.34 -11.97
C PRO A 834 7.04 57.64 -11.19
N LEU A 835 7.38 56.68 -10.31
CA LEU A 835 6.41 55.87 -9.57
C LEU A 835 5.85 56.57 -8.34
N GLY A 836 6.59 57.49 -7.71
CA GLY A 836 6.17 58.17 -6.48
C GLY A 836 4.77 58.80 -6.56
N PRO A 837 4.50 59.67 -7.56
CA PRO A 837 3.18 60.26 -7.75
C PRO A 837 2.05 59.25 -8.02
N LEU A 838 2.37 58.11 -8.66
CA LEU A 838 1.39 57.04 -8.90
C LEU A 838 1.01 56.32 -7.61
N LEU A 839 2.00 55.99 -6.78
CA LEU A 839 1.79 55.32 -5.49
C LEU A 839 0.98 56.19 -4.53
N GLU A 840 1.21 57.50 -4.50
CA GLU A 840 0.41 58.45 -3.70
C GLU A 840 -1.08 58.46 -4.10
N LEU A 841 -1.38 58.21 -5.37
CA LEU A 841 -2.75 58.09 -5.88
C LEU A 841 -3.36 56.71 -5.65
N GLY A 842 -2.61 55.76 -5.08
CA GLY A 842 -3.05 54.38 -4.89
C GLY A 842 -2.98 53.53 -6.16
N VAL A 843 -2.18 53.95 -7.15
CA VAL A 843 -1.86 53.17 -8.34
C VAL A 843 -0.56 52.40 -8.06
N TYR A 844 -0.67 51.08 -7.94
CA TYR A 844 0.42 50.23 -7.45
C TYR A 844 1.01 49.30 -8.50
N ARG A 845 0.26 48.99 -9.57
CA ARG A 845 0.62 47.90 -10.50
C ARG A 845 0.85 48.36 -11.93
N LEU A 846 0.37 49.54 -12.31
CA LEU A 846 0.58 50.09 -13.65
C LEU A 846 1.98 50.73 -13.77
N THR A 847 2.64 50.47 -14.89
CA THR A 847 3.89 51.15 -15.25
C THR A 847 3.63 52.64 -15.58
N PRO A 848 4.64 53.51 -15.47
CA PRO A 848 4.51 54.91 -15.88
C PRO A 848 4.04 55.07 -17.33
N GLU A 849 4.50 54.20 -18.23
CA GLU A 849 4.08 54.19 -19.64
C GLU A 849 2.60 53.79 -19.79
N GLU A 850 2.13 52.79 -19.03
CA GLU A 850 0.72 52.41 -19.00
C GLU A 850 -0.14 53.51 -18.40
N ALA A 851 0.31 54.15 -17.33
CA ALA A 851 -0.38 55.28 -16.73
C ALA A 851 -0.52 56.44 -17.73
N LEU A 852 0.54 56.78 -18.47
CA LEU A 852 0.47 57.76 -19.56
C LEU A 852 -0.50 57.35 -20.66
N ARG A 853 -0.51 56.07 -21.04
CA ARG A 853 -1.48 55.54 -22.00
C ARG A 853 -2.90 55.76 -21.49
N ILE A 854 -3.21 55.38 -20.27
CA ILE A 854 -4.57 55.54 -19.69
C ILE A 854 -4.96 57.00 -19.56
N LEU A 855 -4.05 57.88 -19.11
CA LEU A 855 -4.30 59.33 -19.05
C LEU A 855 -4.62 59.91 -20.43
N SER A 856 -4.03 59.37 -21.50
CA SER A 856 -4.31 59.79 -22.89
C SER A 856 -5.68 59.37 -23.41
N LEU A 857 -6.33 58.39 -22.76
CA LEU A 857 -7.68 57.92 -23.11
C LEU A 857 -8.77 58.83 -22.57
N ARG A 858 -8.42 59.80 -21.70
CA ARG A 858 -9.37 60.80 -21.20
C ARG A 858 -9.76 61.73 -22.35
N ALA A 859 -11.06 61.79 -22.65
CA ALA A 859 -11.59 62.73 -23.61
C ALA A 859 -11.57 64.14 -23.00
N VAL A 860 -10.65 64.97 -23.48
CA VAL A 860 -10.67 66.42 -23.24
C VAL A 860 -11.74 66.98 -24.16
N LEU A 861 -12.95 67.19 -23.64
CA LEU A 861 -13.91 68.05 -24.32
C LEU A 861 -13.30 69.45 -24.30
N GLU A 862 -12.90 69.94 -25.48
CA GLU A 862 -12.42 71.31 -25.68
C GLU A 862 -13.45 72.34 -25.21
#